data_AF-A0A651HRF5-F1
#
_entry.id   AF-A0A651HRF5-F1
#
_cell.length_a   1.000
_cell.length_b   1.000
_cell.length_c   1.000
_cell.angle_alpha   90.00
_cell.angle_beta   90.00
_cell.angle_gamma   90.00
#
_symmetry.space_group_name_H-M   'P 1'
#
loop_
_entity.id
_entity.type
_entity.pdbx_description
1 polymer ?
#
loop_
_entity_poly.entity_id
_entity_poly.type
_entity_poly.pdbx_seq_one_letter_code
_entity_poly.pdbx_strand_id
1 'polypeptide(L)'
;MHLPLLFVLTPFSSRRPRVRGRAALASLPPALILGLATGCLAHTPPMSLPDGRPDPEGIATLEAVEIGGVEQWLLIRGRRADAPLLLRLHGGPGAADMPVTRHFNGALEDHFVVVSWDQRGAGKSNPRSFDPTTMTFERFVEDGHELTRYLKERFGRDRIFLMGHSWGTQLGLRLIHRYPDDYAGYIGVSQSVDQRRAVVLAHRWLSGRIAEAGDETTGRELAALGTPPYRDHGDFVAFVGLLDRYGANMDVGFGTLAWVAVTAPEYSARDLLRWLRGARRGSGPMWDEPAYRDFDALTGLAELSVPSHFFMGARDLNTPLALAQEYADSLEDPGMARVVTFEESGHVPFMAEPERFHREVVEALLEPSLEPRMEPSLEPSLEPEPGALHDPRPPRGLSWAALPYVFYSPDTRFGGGVYGGLYRPLAPDLPASSAEAAFTVTARQQYIVETYPSLHLPGGLRADATVQAREYPNRFYGVGPRVDGSAEDFTTRTLAARTRLQWEVLPGFRVGPQASLRWERLTDAEPGSFMEDGLLAGIRPDVRSGRWVGLGVLATQDSRNHLLNPRSGQYVELSFVGRPTFLGSTTEYGIFTAEVRRFHPVGSGSTVGVQAFVARATGEVPPLLLPALGGRAQLRGYPDGGLRDRALAAAQVEWRVPLRRRLNGALFAEVGQVAPGLSHLDWGDAAVSAGGGLRFILGAGAPIRVDLAHGRRGTGLYMTIGHPF
;
A
#
# COMPACT_ATOMS: atom_id res chain seq x y z
N MET A 1 -35.50 -13.71 64.76
CA MET A 1 -35.75 -14.35 63.43
C MET A 1 -34.40 -14.64 62.80
N HIS A 2 -33.66 -15.64 63.27
CA HIS A 2 -33.81 -17.07 62.98
C HIS A 2 -33.52 -17.42 61.49
N LEU A 3 -32.26 -17.82 61.23
CA LEU A 3 -31.93 -19.10 60.56
C LEU A 3 -32.88 -20.22 61.05
N PRO A 4 -33.14 -21.35 60.35
CA PRO A 4 -32.13 -22.21 59.69
C PRO A 4 -32.59 -22.90 58.37
N LEU A 5 -31.71 -23.40 57.48
CA LEU A 5 -30.96 -24.68 57.53
C LEU A 5 -31.92 -25.90 57.52
N LEU A 6 -31.74 -26.82 56.56
CA LEU A 6 -31.65 -28.28 56.74
C LEU A 6 -31.87 -29.01 55.38
N PHE A 7 -30.89 -29.71 54.78
CA PHE A 7 -30.36 -31.07 55.07
C PHE A 7 -30.75 -32.01 53.89
N VAL A 8 -30.04 -33.07 53.46
CA VAL A 8 -28.71 -33.63 53.79
C VAL A 8 -28.43 -34.87 52.91
N LEU A 9 -27.15 -35.27 52.90
CA LEU A 9 -26.57 -36.63 52.74
C LEU A 9 -26.34 -37.27 51.34
N THR A 10 -25.03 -37.25 51.02
CA THR A 10 -24.10 -38.24 50.43
C THR A 10 -24.36 -39.75 50.77
N PRO A 11 -23.53 -40.76 50.33
CA PRO A 11 -22.37 -40.82 49.40
C PRO A 11 -22.39 -42.03 48.38
N PHE A 12 -21.50 -42.05 47.37
CA PHE A 12 -20.40 -43.06 47.21
C PHE A 12 -19.65 -42.93 45.85
N SER A 13 -18.32 -42.74 45.97
CA SER A 13 -17.16 -43.24 45.18
C SER A 13 -17.32 -43.60 43.68
N SER A 14 -16.40 -43.38 42.74
CA SER A 14 -14.93 -43.22 42.71
C SER A 14 -14.59 -42.92 41.22
N ARG A 15 -13.66 -42.08 40.74
CA ARG A 15 -12.19 -42.09 40.80
C ARG A 15 -11.69 -41.04 39.77
N ARG A 16 -10.45 -40.54 39.99
CA ARG A 16 -9.52 -39.83 39.05
C ARG A 16 -9.58 -38.28 39.01
N PRO A 17 -8.50 -37.60 38.61
CA PRO A 17 -7.46 -37.10 39.51
C PRO A 17 -7.43 -35.56 39.58
N ARG A 18 -6.72 -35.06 40.60
CA ARG A 18 -6.51 -33.63 40.88
C ARG A 18 -5.70 -32.94 39.78
N VAL A 19 -6.19 -31.80 39.29
CA VAL A 19 -5.33 -30.68 38.88
C VAL A 19 -5.91 -29.40 39.49
N ARG A 20 -5.08 -28.68 40.25
CA ARG A 20 -5.39 -27.39 40.85
C ARG A 20 -5.53 -26.34 39.75
N GLY A 21 -6.65 -25.61 39.73
CA GLY A 21 -6.82 -24.38 38.94
C GLY A 21 -7.47 -23.31 39.81
N ARG A 22 -6.66 -22.55 40.54
CA ARG A 22 -7.06 -21.25 41.10
C ARG A 22 -6.58 -20.18 40.12
N ALA A 23 -7.51 -19.32 39.72
CA ALA A 23 -7.35 -17.94 39.27
C ALA A 23 -6.19 -17.61 38.29
N ALA A 24 -6.54 -17.27 37.04
CA ALA A 24 -5.79 -16.34 36.20
C ALA A 24 -6.73 -15.67 35.19
N LEU A 25 -7.57 -14.75 35.68
CA LEU A 25 -8.24 -13.73 34.88
C LEU A 25 -7.38 -12.46 35.01
N ALA A 26 -6.19 -12.49 34.43
CA ALA A 26 -5.28 -11.34 34.32
C ALA A 26 -4.13 -11.70 33.36
N SER A 27 -3.72 -10.73 32.54
CA SER A 27 -2.63 -10.76 31.54
C SER A 27 -2.98 -11.32 30.15
N LEU A 28 -3.64 -10.47 29.34
CA LEU A 28 -3.13 -10.32 27.99
C LEU A 28 -1.69 -9.78 28.10
N PRO A 29 -0.70 -10.31 27.35
CA PRO A 29 0.67 -9.83 27.44
C PRO A 29 0.70 -8.32 27.15
N PRO A 30 1.38 -7.50 27.97
CA PRO A 30 1.64 -6.10 27.64
C PRO A 30 2.22 -5.94 26.24
N ALA A 31 2.93 -6.95 25.72
CA ALA A 31 3.46 -7.03 24.36
C ALA A 31 2.39 -6.94 23.24
N LEU A 32 1.13 -7.32 23.47
CA LEU A 32 0.07 -7.25 22.46
C LEU A 32 -0.60 -5.87 22.41
N ILE A 33 -0.66 -5.18 23.55
CA ILE A 33 -1.06 -3.76 23.64
C ILE A 33 0.10 -2.88 23.17
N LEU A 34 1.34 -3.26 23.47
CA LEU A 34 2.55 -2.63 22.96
C LEU A 34 2.66 -2.84 21.44
N GLY A 35 2.31 -4.01 20.89
CA GLY A 35 2.32 -4.29 19.45
C GLY A 35 1.38 -3.40 18.62
N LEU A 36 0.22 -3.03 19.20
CA LEU A 36 -0.72 -2.08 18.58
C LEU A 36 -0.34 -0.61 18.85
N ALA A 37 0.52 -0.34 19.85
CA ALA A 37 1.11 0.97 20.10
C ALA A 37 2.46 1.19 19.37
N THR A 38 3.20 0.13 19.02
CA THR A 38 4.49 0.17 18.31
C THR A 38 4.31 0.31 16.81
N GLY A 39 3.12 0.02 16.26
CA GLY A 39 2.76 0.46 14.90
C GLY A 39 2.80 1.99 14.73
N CYS A 40 2.93 2.75 15.82
CA CYS A 40 3.09 4.20 15.83
C CYS A 40 4.54 4.68 16.07
N LEU A 41 5.50 3.79 16.36
CA LEU A 41 6.89 4.17 16.66
C LEU A 41 7.85 3.45 15.71
N ALA A 42 8.43 4.22 14.79
CA ALA A 42 9.53 3.79 13.94
C ALA A 42 10.66 3.20 14.79
N HIS A 43 11.19 2.05 14.40
CA HIS A 43 12.32 1.41 15.06
C HIS A 43 13.17 0.63 14.04
N THR A 44 14.43 0.38 14.34
CA THR A 44 15.24 -0.55 13.54
C THR A 44 15.46 -1.86 14.32
N PRO A 45 15.26 -3.04 13.72
CA PRO A 45 15.52 -4.31 14.39
C PRO A 45 16.99 -4.46 14.80
N PRO A 46 17.31 -5.03 15.97
CA PRO A 46 18.70 -5.25 16.36
C PRO A 46 19.41 -6.20 15.39
N MET A 47 20.73 -6.05 15.25
CA MET A 47 21.54 -7.11 14.66
C MET A 47 21.36 -8.38 15.47
N SER A 48 21.21 -9.52 14.79
CA SER A 48 20.87 -10.78 15.46
C SER A 48 21.79 -11.91 15.00
N LEU A 49 22.25 -12.72 15.95
CA LEU A 49 22.96 -13.97 15.70
C LEU A 49 22.03 -14.98 14.99
N PRO A 50 22.57 -16.07 14.39
CA PRO A 50 21.74 -17.10 13.73
C PRO A 50 20.67 -17.74 14.63
N ASP A 51 20.87 -17.68 15.95
CA ASP A 51 19.92 -18.18 16.96
C ASP A 51 18.83 -17.16 17.37
N GLY A 52 18.83 -15.97 16.77
CA GLY A 52 17.84 -14.91 16.98
C GLY A 52 18.10 -13.99 18.17
N ARG A 53 19.20 -14.17 18.92
CA ARG A 53 19.59 -13.23 19.99
C ARG A 53 20.27 -11.98 19.41
N PRO A 54 20.12 -10.80 20.05
CA PRO A 54 20.87 -9.62 19.66
C PRO A 54 22.38 -9.88 19.65
N ASP A 55 23.04 -9.44 18.57
CA ASP A 55 24.48 -9.55 18.38
C ASP A 55 25.18 -8.43 19.16
N PRO A 56 25.98 -8.74 20.20
CA PRO A 56 26.63 -7.73 21.02
C PRO A 56 27.74 -6.97 20.29
N GLU A 57 28.25 -7.51 19.18
CA GLU A 57 29.25 -6.83 18.33
C GLU A 57 28.59 -5.90 17.31
N GLY A 58 27.28 -6.08 17.06
CA GLY A 58 26.53 -5.33 16.07
C GLY A 58 26.04 -3.97 16.55
N ILE A 59 25.82 -3.07 15.59
CA ILE A 59 25.16 -1.79 15.80
C ILE A 59 23.90 -1.70 14.94
N ALA A 60 22.83 -1.18 15.53
CA ALA A 60 21.58 -0.89 14.84
C ALA A 60 20.87 0.26 15.59
N THR A 61 21.03 1.49 15.10
CA THR A 61 20.37 2.67 15.69
C THR A 61 19.58 3.43 14.63
N LEU A 62 18.43 3.95 15.05
CA LEU A 62 17.62 4.90 14.30
C LEU A 62 17.47 6.12 15.18
N GLU A 63 18.09 7.22 14.79
CA GLU A 63 18.31 8.35 15.70
C GLU A 63 18.29 9.69 14.98
N ALA A 64 18.04 10.73 15.76
CA ALA A 64 17.97 12.10 15.31
C ALA A 64 19.19 12.87 15.82
N VAL A 65 19.81 13.63 14.95
CA VAL A 65 20.99 14.46 15.22
C VAL A 65 20.75 15.88 14.71
N GLU A 66 21.27 16.87 15.41
CA GLU A 66 21.18 18.26 14.98
C GLU A 66 22.30 18.54 13.97
N ILE A 67 21.93 18.84 12.72
CA ILE A 67 22.85 19.14 11.62
C ILE A 67 22.33 20.35 10.87
N GLY A 68 23.16 21.38 10.70
CA GLY A 68 22.80 22.61 10.00
C GLY A 68 21.55 23.28 10.58
N GLY A 69 21.42 23.27 11.91
CA GLY A 69 20.34 23.91 12.68
C GLY A 69 18.98 23.22 12.63
N VAL A 70 18.90 21.99 12.09
CA VAL A 70 17.66 21.21 12.04
C VAL A 70 17.90 19.77 12.49
N GLU A 71 16.85 19.15 13.03
CA GLU A 71 16.87 17.72 13.36
C GLU A 71 16.89 16.90 12.07
N GLN A 72 17.93 16.09 11.88
CA GLN A 72 18.09 15.17 10.77
C GLN A 72 18.25 13.73 11.26
N TRP A 73 17.76 12.77 10.48
CA TRP A 73 17.64 11.37 10.90
C TRP A 73 18.64 10.46 10.21
N LEU A 74 19.24 9.58 11.01
CA LEU A 74 20.21 8.58 10.60
C LEU A 74 19.71 7.18 10.94
N LEU A 75 19.93 6.25 10.01
CA LEU A 75 19.91 4.81 10.26
C LEU A 75 21.34 4.31 10.19
N ILE A 76 21.86 3.81 11.31
CA ILE A 76 23.24 3.32 11.43
C ILE A 76 23.21 1.83 11.73
N ARG A 77 23.76 1.02 10.83
CA ARG A 77 23.71 -0.43 10.93
C ARG A 77 24.99 -1.10 10.48
N GLY A 78 25.48 -2.06 11.24
CA GLY A 78 26.59 -2.95 10.85
C GLY A 78 26.67 -4.18 11.75
N ARG A 79 27.05 -5.34 11.20
CA ARG A 79 27.29 -6.58 11.95
C ARG A 79 28.34 -6.42 13.02
N ARG A 80 29.30 -5.54 12.75
CA ARG A 80 30.40 -5.17 13.64
C ARG A 80 30.46 -3.66 13.75
N ALA A 81 30.36 -3.13 14.96
CA ALA A 81 30.44 -1.70 15.21
C ALA A 81 31.82 -1.07 14.89
N ASP A 82 32.86 -1.91 14.78
CA ASP A 82 34.22 -1.52 14.40
C ASP A 82 34.54 -1.81 12.92
N ALA A 83 33.55 -2.11 12.08
CA ALA A 83 33.72 -2.15 10.64
C ALA A 83 33.95 -0.73 10.06
N PRO A 84 34.49 -0.60 8.83
CA PRO A 84 34.63 0.70 8.17
C PRO A 84 33.28 1.41 8.00
N LEU A 85 33.27 2.73 8.15
CA LEU A 85 32.05 3.53 7.98
C LEU A 85 31.79 3.80 6.50
N LEU A 86 30.54 3.57 6.06
CA LEU A 86 30.06 3.94 4.73
C LEU A 86 28.87 4.91 4.87
N LEU A 87 29.11 6.19 4.61
CA LEU A 87 28.06 7.21 4.58
C LEU A 87 27.37 7.22 3.22
N ARG A 88 26.04 7.09 3.22
CA ARG A 88 25.23 7.07 2.01
C ARG A 88 24.44 8.36 1.82
N LEU A 89 24.57 8.95 0.63
CA LEU A 89 23.85 10.14 0.16
C LEU A 89 22.77 9.73 -0.85
N HIS A 90 21.50 9.82 -0.48
CA HIS A 90 20.39 9.47 -1.37
C HIS A 90 20.25 10.39 -2.60
N GLY A 91 19.68 9.82 -3.67
CA GLY A 91 19.32 10.52 -4.89
C GLY A 91 17.97 11.24 -4.80
N GLY A 92 17.72 12.17 -5.74
CA GLY A 92 16.56 13.05 -5.75
C GLY A 92 16.48 13.96 -4.51
N PRO A 93 16.63 15.29 -4.63
CA PRO A 93 16.49 16.15 -3.46
C PRO A 93 15.13 15.92 -2.78
N GLY A 94 15.11 15.62 -1.48
CA GLY A 94 13.88 15.30 -0.75
C GLY A 94 13.37 13.85 -0.87
N ALA A 95 13.94 13.01 -1.75
CA ALA A 95 13.55 11.61 -1.95
C ALA A 95 14.42 10.65 -1.11
N ALA A 96 14.19 10.65 0.20
CA ALA A 96 14.91 9.79 1.14
C ALA A 96 14.87 8.30 0.72
N ASP A 97 15.98 7.59 0.85
CA ASP A 97 16.08 6.19 0.42
C ASP A 97 16.46 5.23 1.53
N MET A 98 16.43 5.64 2.80
CA MET A 98 16.76 4.78 3.95
C MET A 98 16.02 3.42 3.92
N PRO A 99 14.70 3.35 3.71
CA PRO A 99 13.99 2.07 3.53
C PRO A 99 14.50 1.24 2.36
N VAL A 100 14.85 1.92 1.26
CA VAL A 100 15.23 1.31 -0.01
C VAL A 100 16.64 0.72 0.08
N THR A 101 17.58 1.49 0.60
CA THR A 101 18.94 1.06 0.92
C THR A 101 18.91 -0.14 1.88
N ARG A 102 18.09 -0.09 2.93
CA ARG A 102 17.98 -1.20 3.88
C ARG A 102 17.48 -2.49 3.22
N HIS A 103 16.52 -2.37 2.30
CA HIS A 103 15.92 -3.51 1.63
C HIS A 103 16.85 -4.15 0.60
N PHE A 104 17.40 -3.35 -0.32
CA PHE A 104 18.21 -3.86 -1.43
C PHE A 104 19.67 -4.05 -1.05
N ASN A 105 20.20 -3.23 -0.14
CA ASN A 105 21.62 -3.18 0.19
C ASN A 105 21.99 -3.57 1.62
N GLY A 106 21.08 -4.27 2.32
CA GLY A 106 21.33 -4.76 3.67
C GLY A 106 22.54 -5.69 3.82
N ALA A 107 23.00 -6.33 2.73
CA ALA A 107 24.20 -7.20 2.75
C ALA A 107 25.50 -6.41 2.93
N LEU A 108 25.53 -5.11 2.59
CA LEU A 108 26.69 -4.26 2.88
C LEU A 108 26.93 -4.11 4.39
N GLU A 109 25.91 -4.31 5.23
CA GLU A 109 26.02 -4.26 6.69
C GLU A 109 26.91 -5.39 7.26
N ASP A 110 27.21 -6.43 6.47
CA ASP A 110 28.15 -7.49 6.87
C ASP A 110 29.63 -7.04 6.75
N HIS A 111 29.90 -5.99 5.96
CA HIS A 111 31.25 -5.49 5.67
C HIS A 111 31.50 -4.07 6.20
N PHE A 112 30.44 -3.27 6.35
CA PHE A 112 30.51 -1.87 6.75
C PHE A 112 29.55 -1.57 7.89
N VAL A 113 29.83 -0.49 8.63
CA VAL A 113 28.77 0.26 9.31
C VAL A 113 28.19 1.22 8.29
N VAL A 114 27.02 0.87 7.76
CA VAL A 114 26.28 1.66 6.76
C VAL A 114 25.47 2.73 7.49
N VAL A 115 25.69 3.98 7.09
CA VAL A 115 24.95 5.15 7.58
C VAL A 115 24.05 5.66 6.47
N SER A 116 22.74 5.39 6.58
CA SER A 116 21.72 5.97 5.70
C SER A 116 21.21 7.27 6.32
N TRP A 117 21.36 8.38 5.59
CA TRP A 117 20.97 9.70 6.06
C TRP A 117 19.75 10.19 5.29
N ASP A 118 18.65 10.47 6.00
CA ASP A 118 17.55 11.26 5.44
C ASP A 118 18.01 12.73 5.43
N GLN A 119 18.41 13.24 4.26
CA GLN A 119 18.91 14.60 4.12
C GLN A 119 17.81 15.63 4.47
N ARG A 120 18.20 16.88 4.75
CA ARG A 120 17.24 17.95 5.07
C ARG A 120 16.08 18.02 4.08
N GLY A 121 14.86 18.08 4.61
CA GLY A 121 13.65 18.15 3.77
C GLY A 121 13.24 16.81 3.13
N ALA A 122 13.96 15.71 3.40
CA ALA A 122 13.64 14.35 2.98
C ALA A 122 13.16 13.48 4.15
N GLY A 123 12.35 12.45 3.85
CA GLY A 123 12.04 11.38 4.80
C GLY A 123 11.62 11.85 6.20
N LYS A 124 12.25 11.32 7.23
CA LYS A 124 12.02 11.66 8.64
C LYS A 124 12.48 13.09 8.97
N SER A 125 13.50 13.60 8.27
CA SER A 125 14.06 14.97 8.31
C SER A 125 13.20 16.02 7.60
N ASN A 126 11.91 15.73 7.34
CA ASN A 126 10.93 16.65 6.73
C ASN A 126 9.70 16.87 7.65
N PRO A 127 9.87 17.45 8.85
CA PRO A 127 8.75 17.77 9.73
C PRO A 127 7.74 18.70 9.05
N ARG A 128 6.54 18.84 9.62
CA ARG A 128 5.51 19.74 9.05
C ARG A 128 5.96 21.20 9.01
N SER A 129 6.80 21.61 9.95
CA SER A 129 7.38 22.94 10.09
C SER A 129 8.66 23.14 9.28
N PHE A 130 9.10 22.16 8.47
CA PHE A 130 10.32 22.29 7.69
C PHE A 130 10.23 23.46 6.71
N ASP A 131 11.24 24.34 6.74
CA ASP A 131 11.34 25.49 5.85
C ASP A 131 12.10 25.11 4.55
N PRO A 132 11.41 25.03 3.40
CA PRO A 132 12.03 24.68 2.13
C PRO A 132 13.09 25.68 1.65
N THR A 133 13.06 26.94 2.12
CA THR A 133 14.03 27.97 1.71
C THR A 133 15.44 27.69 2.21
N THR A 134 15.58 26.78 3.19
CA THR A 134 16.87 26.31 3.70
C THR A 134 17.50 25.23 2.83
N MET A 135 16.81 24.75 1.80
CA MET A 135 17.37 23.79 0.84
C MET A 135 18.17 24.54 -0.22
N THR A 136 19.45 24.79 0.06
CA THR A 136 20.41 25.33 -0.91
C THR A 136 21.57 24.36 -1.13
N PHE A 137 22.20 24.40 -2.30
CA PHE A 137 23.29 23.49 -2.65
C PHE A 137 24.40 23.53 -1.58
N GLU A 138 24.86 24.73 -1.23
CA GLU A 138 25.92 24.94 -0.23
C GLU A 138 25.50 24.40 1.15
N ARG A 139 24.24 24.58 1.54
CA ARG A 139 23.73 24.07 2.81
C ARG A 139 23.78 22.54 2.86
N PHE A 140 23.50 21.84 1.76
CA PHE A 140 23.65 20.38 1.71
C PHE A 140 25.12 19.95 1.84
N VAL A 141 26.07 20.68 1.24
CA VAL A 141 27.51 20.42 1.38
C VAL A 141 27.97 20.59 2.82
N GLU A 142 27.60 21.70 3.44
CA GLU A 142 27.98 21.97 4.83
C GLU A 142 27.35 20.96 5.81
N ASP A 143 26.09 20.54 5.57
CA ASP A 143 25.45 19.46 6.35
C ASP A 143 26.16 18.12 6.21
N GLY A 144 26.53 17.75 4.99
CA GLY A 144 27.22 16.50 4.71
C GLY A 144 28.59 16.44 5.42
N HIS A 145 29.30 17.56 5.46
CA HIS A 145 30.57 17.65 6.19
C HIS A 145 30.37 17.69 7.71
N GLU A 146 29.35 18.39 8.23
CA GLU A 146 28.99 18.34 9.65
C GLU A 146 28.64 16.92 10.11
N LEU A 147 27.84 16.18 9.32
CA LEU A 147 27.56 14.77 9.56
C LEU A 147 28.84 13.91 9.50
N THR A 148 29.71 14.15 8.53
CA THR A 148 30.99 13.43 8.39
C THR A 148 31.84 13.59 9.65
N ARG A 149 31.98 14.81 10.17
CA ARG A 149 32.71 15.07 11.42
C ARG A 149 32.06 14.39 12.62
N TYR A 150 30.73 14.48 12.74
CA TYR A 150 29.97 13.79 13.79
C TYR A 150 30.23 12.27 13.79
N LEU A 151 30.20 11.63 12.61
CA LEU A 151 30.44 10.20 12.47
C LEU A 151 31.90 9.83 12.80
N LYS A 152 32.87 10.61 12.31
CA LYS A 152 34.29 10.43 12.62
C LYS A 152 34.56 10.48 14.12
N GLU A 153 34.02 11.49 14.81
CA GLU A 153 34.15 11.64 16.25
C GLU A 153 33.49 10.48 17.00
N ARG A 154 32.26 10.14 16.63
CA ARG A 154 31.49 9.07 17.30
C ARG A 154 32.16 7.70 17.22
N PHE A 155 32.73 7.36 16.06
CA PHE A 155 33.31 6.04 15.82
C PHE A 155 34.84 6.02 15.92
N GLY A 156 35.46 7.13 16.31
CA GLY A 156 36.92 7.25 16.43
C GLY A 156 37.64 6.96 15.11
N ARG A 157 37.19 7.55 14.00
CA ARG A 157 37.75 7.33 12.66
C ARG A 157 38.38 8.60 12.10
N ASP A 158 39.56 8.44 11.49
CA ASP A 158 40.23 9.53 10.78
C ASP A 158 39.59 9.80 9.41
N ARG A 159 39.10 8.75 8.73
CA ARG A 159 38.46 8.81 7.42
C ARG A 159 37.27 7.86 7.32
N ILE A 160 36.31 8.19 6.46
CA ILE A 160 35.14 7.35 6.16
C ILE A 160 35.00 7.10 4.66
N PHE A 161 34.23 6.10 4.25
CA PHE A 161 33.82 5.92 2.86
C PHE A 161 32.54 6.70 2.57
N LEU A 162 32.43 7.22 1.35
CA LEU A 162 31.26 7.99 0.90
C LEU A 162 30.64 7.33 -0.33
N MET A 163 29.31 7.20 -0.35
CA MET A 163 28.58 6.70 -1.50
C MET A 163 27.41 7.64 -1.82
N GLY A 164 27.41 8.22 -3.01
CA GLY A 164 26.30 9.04 -3.51
C GLY A 164 25.48 8.31 -4.57
N HIS A 165 24.18 8.58 -4.64
CA HIS A 165 23.33 8.16 -5.76
C HIS A 165 22.72 9.38 -6.47
N SER A 166 22.76 9.43 -7.81
CA SER A 166 22.09 10.46 -8.62
C SER A 166 22.47 11.87 -8.14
N TRP A 167 21.54 12.74 -7.76
CA TRP A 167 21.84 14.04 -7.13
C TRP A 167 22.84 13.94 -5.96
N GLY A 168 22.76 12.90 -5.13
CA GLY A 168 23.71 12.67 -4.03
C GLY A 168 25.17 12.54 -4.49
N THR A 169 25.41 12.24 -5.77
CA THR A 169 26.75 12.23 -6.36
C THR A 169 27.30 13.63 -6.67
N GLN A 170 26.43 14.62 -6.93
CA GLN A 170 26.87 16.02 -7.04
C GLN A 170 27.34 16.52 -5.67
N LEU A 171 26.58 16.21 -4.63
CA LEU A 171 26.95 16.47 -3.25
C LEU A 171 28.23 15.71 -2.86
N GLY A 172 28.32 14.42 -3.22
CA GLY A 172 29.47 13.57 -2.96
C GLY A 172 30.77 14.10 -3.56
N LEU A 173 30.76 14.45 -4.85
CA LEU A 173 31.93 15.05 -5.52
C LEU A 173 32.38 16.34 -4.84
N ARG A 174 31.44 17.19 -4.41
CA ARG A 174 31.78 18.45 -3.72
C ARG A 174 32.37 18.21 -2.33
N LEU A 175 31.89 17.21 -1.60
CA LEU A 175 32.44 16.84 -0.31
C LEU A 175 33.88 16.32 -0.44
N ILE A 176 34.13 15.35 -1.33
CA ILE A 176 35.48 14.78 -1.48
C ILE A 176 36.47 15.78 -2.07
N HIS A 177 36.02 16.74 -2.88
CA HIS A 177 36.88 17.78 -3.42
C HIS A 177 37.24 18.84 -2.36
N ARG A 178 36.27 19.25 -1.53
CA ARG A 178 36.50 20.30 -0.52
C ARG A 178 37.14 19.78 0.77
N TYR A 179 36.88 18.53 1.12
CA TYR A 179 37.33 17.88 2.34
C TYR A 179 37.99 16.51 2.06
N PRO A 180 39.01 16.44 1.18
CA PRO A 180 39.58 15.17 0.74
C PRO A 180 40.17 14.34 1.90
N ASP A 181 40.67 15.01 2.94
CA ASP A 181 41.25 14.35 4.12
C ASP A 181 40.25 13.61 4.99
N ASP A 182 38.94 13.82 4.82
CA ASP A 182 37.89 13.15 5.57
C ASP A 182 37.46 11.81 4.94
N TYR A 183 37.85 11.54 3.70
CA TYR A 183 37.32 10.42 2.93
C TYR A 183 38.43 9.46 2.49
N ALA A 184 38.20 8.16 2.70
CA ALA A 184 39.12 7.10 2.29
C ALA A 184 38.87 6.60 0.86
N GLY A 185 37.65 6.78 0.36
CA GLY A 185 37.22 6.37 -0.97
C GLY A 185 35.78 6.80 -1.25
N TYR A 186 35.45 6.93 -2.53
CA TYR A 186 34.14 7.40 -3.00
C TYR A 186 33.52 6.46 -4.04
N ILE A 187 32.22 6.24 -3.93
CA ILE A 187 31.40 5.60 -4.97
C ILE A 187 30.31 6.57 -5.44
N GLY A 188 30.34 6.91 -6.72
CA GLY A 188 29.27 7.62 -7.41
C GLY A 188 28.35 6.65 -8.13
N VAL A 189 27.16 6.38 -7.60
CA VAL A 189 26.15 5.52 -8.23
C VAL A 189 25.27 6.38 -9.12
N SER A 190 25.21 6.07 -10.41
CA SER A 190 24.54 6.90 -11.41
C SER A 190 25.08 8.33 -11.32
N GLN A 191 26.40 8.44 -11.52
CA GLN A 191 27.19 9.66 -11.32
C GLN A 191 26.71 10.79 -12.22
N SER A 192 26.23 11.87 -11.59
CA SER A 192 25.89 13.11 -12.26
C SER A 192 27.16 13.88 -12.58
N VAL A 193 27.40 14.14 -13.86
CA VAL A 193 28.58 14.90 -14.34
C VAL A 193 28.16 16.25 -14.88
N ASP A 194 27.39 16.28 -15.96
CA ASP A 194 26.88 17.50 -16.57
C ASP A 194 25.36 17.38 -16.75
N GLN A 195 24.63 18.11 -15.92
CA GLN A 195 23.18 18.02 -15.86
C GLN A 195 22.52 18.60 -17.13
N ARG A 196 23.10 19.64 -17.75
CA ARG A 196 22.55 20.24 -18.97
C ARG A 196 22.72 19.31 -20.16
N ARG A 197 23.91 18.74 -20.34
CA ARG A 197 24.18 17.79 -21.42
C ARG A 197 23.39 16.52 -21.24
N ALA A 198 23.21 16.02 -20.02
CA ALA A 198 22.38 14.85 -19.74
C ALA A 198 20.95 15.04 -20.26
N VAL A 199 20.31 16.17 -19.95
CA VAL A 199 18.94 16.46 -20.42
C VAL A 199 18.88 16.58 -21.95
N VAL A 200 19.89 17.18 -22.60
CA VAL A 200 19.96 17.26 -24.07
C VAL A 200 20.06 15.87 -24.71
N LEU A 201 20.86 14.98 -24.14
CA LEU A 201 21.01 13.60 -24.61
C LEU A 201 19.70 12.82 -24.45
N ALA A 202 19.07 12.91 -23.27
CA ALA A 202 17.80 12.27 -22.99
C ALA A 202 16.67 12.79 -23.92
N HIS A 203 16.63 14.09 -24.19
CA HIS A 203 15.64 14.67 -25.11
C HIS A 203 15.83 14.16 -26.53
N ARG A 204 17.07 14.09 -27.01
CA ARG A 204 17.39 13.54 -28.33
C ARG A 204 16.97 12.08 -28.44
N TRP A 205 17.27 11.29 -27.42
CA TRP A 205 16.87 9.89 -27.36
C TRP A 205 15.34 9.74 -27.41
N LEU A 206 14.62 10.48 -26.56
CA LEU A 206 13.15 10.43 -26.51
C LEU A 206 12.52 10.86 -27.84
N SER A 207 13.03 11.93 -28.46
CA SER A 207 12.59 12.39 -29.77
C SER A 207 12.72 11.30 -30.84
N GLY A 208 13.85 10.58 -30.85
CA GLY A 208 14.07 9.45 -31.74
C GLY A 208 13.08 8.31 -31.51
N ARG A 209 12.86 7.93 -30.25
CA ARG A 209 11.92 6.86 -29.88
C ARG A 209 10.46 7.19 -30.21
N ILE A 210 10.06 8.43 -30.02
CA ILE A 210 8.73 8.94 -30.42
C ILE A 210 8.55 8.83 -31.94
N ALA A 211 9.56 9.26 -32.70
CA ALA A 211 9.53 9.20 -34.16
C ALA A 211 9.47 7.76 -34.69
N GLU A 212 10.26 6.85 -34.10
CA GLU A 212 10.24 5.42 -34.43
C GLU A 212 8.91 4.76 -34.08
N ALA A 213 8.28 5.14 -32.97
CA ALA A 213 7.01 4.58 -32.51
C ALA A 213 5.79 5.20 -33.22
N GLY A 214 5.93 6.33 -33.91
CA GLY A 214 4.81 7.08 -34.47
C GLY A 214 3.88 7.67 -33.39
N ASP A 215 4.39 7.97 -32.20
CA ASP A 215 3.60 8.47 -31.06
C ASP A 215 3.35 9.98 -31.16
N GLU A 216 2.38 10.36 -31.99
CA GLU A 216 2.01 11.77 -32.21
C GLU A 216 1.50 12.49 -30.95
N THR A 217 1.05 11.76 -29.93
CA THR A 217 0.55 12.36 -28.69
C THR A 217 1.70 12.81 -27.82
N THR A 218 2.62 11.89 -27.51
CA THR A 218 3.83 12.23 -26.75
C THR A 218 4.71 13.20 -27.54
N GLY A 219 4.75 13.11 -28.87
CA GLY A 219 5.47 14.08 -29.71
C GLY A 219 4.96 15.52 -29.57
N ARG A 220 3.64 15.71 -29.48
CA ARG A 220 3.06 17.05 -29.21
C ARG A 220 3.32 17.53 -27.79
N GLU A 221 3.27 16.63 -26.81
CA GLU A 221 3.60 16.96 -25.41
C GLU A 221 5.07 17.38 -25.28
N LEU A 222 6.01 16.64 -25.87
CA LEU A 222 7.43 16.98 -25.87
C LEU A 222 7.69 18.31 -26.58
N ALA A 223 7.06 18.54 -27.74
CA ALA A 223 7.18 19.81 -28.46
C ALA A 223 6.66 21.01 -27.66
N ALA A 224 5.63 20.82 -26.82
CA ALA A 224 5.08 21.87 -25.98
C ALA A 224 6.02 22.30 -24.84
N LEU A 225 6.90 21.40 -24.37
CA LEU A 225 7.93 21.72 -23.38
C LEU A 225 9.07 22.56 -23.97
N GLY A 226 9.17 22.64 -25.30
CA GLY A 226 10.28 23.27 -26.00
C GLY A 226 11.55 22.42 -25.98
N THR A 227 12.68 23.03 -26.32
CA THR A 227 13.98 22.35 -26.34
C THR A 227 14.78 22.61 -25.07
N PRO A 228 15.49 21.62 -24.53
CA PRO A 228 16.34 21.81 -23.37
C PRO A 228 17.49 22.81 -23.64
N PRO A 229 18.06 23.45 -22.60
CA PRO A 229 17.81 23.18 -21.18
C PRO A 229 16.49 23.77 -20.68
N TYR A 230 15.70 22.96 -19.96
CA TYR A 230 14.46 23.41 -19.34
C TYR A 230 14.77 24.38 -18.20
N ARG A 231 14.28 25.62 -18.30
CA ARG A 231 14.48 26.63 -17.25
C ARG A 231 13.43 26.54 -16.15
N ASP A 232 12.21 26.13 -16.48
CA ASP A 232 11.16 25.89 -15.50
C ASP A 232 11.28 24.47 -14.91
N HIS A 233 11.11 24.36 -13.59
CA HIS A 233 11.18 23.06 -12.89
C HIS A 233 10.02 22.14 -13.30
N GLY A 234 8.83 22.69 -13.51
CA GLY A 234 7.65 21.96 -13.97
C GLY A 234 7.87 21.35 -15.35
N ASP A 235 8.50 22.08 -16.27
CA ASP A 235 8.86 21.56 -17.59
C ASP A 235 9.85 20.39 -17.52
N PHE A 236 10.88 20.51 -16.65
CA PHE A 236 11.80 19.40 -16.40
C PHE A 236 11.10 18.19 -15.80
N VAL A 237 10.24 18.38 -14.80
CA VAL A 237 9.46 17.29 -14.19
C VAL A 237 8.52 16.64 -15.22
N ALA A 238 7.88 17.43 -16.07
CA ALA A 238 7.05 16.93 -17.16
C ALA A 238 7.87 16.10 -18.15
N PHE A 239 9.06 16.59 -18.54
CA PHE A 239 9.99 15.88 -19.41
C PHE A 239 10.42 14.52 -18.82
N VAL A 240 10.79 14.48 -17.55
CA VAL A 240 11.11 13.22 -16.84
C VAL A 240 9.91 12.27 -16.84
N GLY A 241 8.69 12.80 -16.69
CA GLY A 241 7.46 12.02 -16.83
C GLY A 241 7.24 11.43 -18.22
N LEU A 242 7.70 12.10 -19.28
CA LEU A 242 7.68 11.54 -20.64
C LEU A 242 8.70 10.42 -20.82
N LEU A 243 9.91 10.56 -20.25
CA LEU A 243 10.92 9.49 -20.24
C LEU A 243 10.40 8.21 -19.55
N ASP A 244 9.68 8.36 -18.43
CA ASP A 244 9.12 7.24 -17.68
C ASP A 244 8.14 6.39 -18.51
N ARG A 245 7.35 7.02 -19.41
CA ARG A 245 6.44 6.30 -20.33
C ARG A 245 7.18 5.36 -21.28
N TYR A 246 8.46 5.62 -21.52
CA TYR A 246 9.34 4.83 -22.37
C TYR A 246 10.28 3.93 -21.55
N GLY A 247 10.06 3.82 -20.23
CA GLY A 247 10.89 3.02 -19.33
C GLY A 247 12.31 3.55 -19.15
N ALA A 248 12.50 4.86 -19.38
CA ALA A 248 13.81 5.51 -19.49
C ALA A 248 14.18 6.38 -18.28
N ASN A 249 13.42 6.29 -17.18
CA ASN A 249 13.65 7.08 -15.97
C ASN A 249 14.20 6.24 -14.80
N MET A 250 13.36 5.36 -14.22
CA MET A 250 13.75 4.45 -13.13
C MET A 250 13.46 3.02 -13.55
N ASP A 251 14.45 2.12 -13.42
CA ASP A 251 14.29 0.71 -13.81
C ASP A 251 13.43 -0.09 -12.82
N VAL A 252 13.20 0.48 -11.63
CA VAL A 252 12.33 -0.08 -10.59
C VAL A 252 11.08 0.77 -10.48
N GLY A 253 9.93 0.12 -10.70
CA GLY A 253 8.63 0.79 -10.64
C GLY A 253 8.30 1.36 -9.26
N PHE A 254 7.62 2.51 -9.24
CA PHE A 254 7.19 3.20 -8.01
C PHE A 254 6.44 2.29 -7.02
N GLY A 255 5.69 1.29 -7.52
CA GLY A 255 4.99 0.32 -6.67
C GLY A 255 5.92 -0.49 -5.76
N THR A 256 7.10 -0.90 -6.28
CA THR A 256 8.12 -1.61 -5.50
C THR A 256 8.73 -0.69 -4.44
N LEU A 257 9.06 0.54 -4.81
CA LEU A 257 9.61 1.53 -3.88
C LEU A 257 8.62 1.87 -2.76
N ALA A 258 7.35 2.08 -3.10
CA ALA A 258 6.29 2.33 -2.13
C ALA A 258 6.09 1.13 -1.21
N TRP A 259 6.17 -0.09 -1.75
CA TRP A 259 6.10 -1.32 -0.96
C TRP A 259 7.22 -1.41 0.09
N VAL A 260 8.46 -1.17 -0.35
CA VAL A 260 9.63 -1.16 0.53
C VAL A 260 9.50 -0.09 1.62
N ALA A 261 9.09 1.12 1.26
CA ALA A 261 8.88 2.20 2.23
C ALA A 261 7.80 1.85 3.27
N VAL A 262 6.65 1.31 2.85
CA VAL A 262 5.52 0.98 3.73
C VAL A 262 5.82 -0.20 4.66
N THR A 263 6.69 -1.13 4.24
CA THR A 263 7.06 -2.31 5.04
C THR A 263 8.28 -2.11 5.92
N ALA A 264 8.99 -0.98 5.78
CA ALA A 264 10.17 -0.69 6.56
C ALA A 264 9.82 -0.35 8.02
N PRO A 265 10.34 -1.10 9.01
CA PRO A 265 10.09 -0.80 10.43
C PRO A 265 10.65 0.56 10.86
N GLU A 266 11.64 1.10 10.12
CA GLU A 266 12.26 2.40 10.37
C GLU A 266 11.34 3.60 10.05
N TYR A 267 10.21 3.37 9.36
CA TYR A 267 9.29 4.42 8.95
C TYR A 267 7.89 4.19 9.54
N SER A 268 7.40 5.17 10.31
CA SER A 268 6.00 5.19 10.75
C SER A 268 5.09 5.72 9.63
N ALA A 269 3.77 5.54 9.79
CA ALA A 269 2.78 6.14 8.86
C ALA A 269 2.93 7.67 8.72
N ARG A 270 3.39 8.36 9.78
CA ARG A 270 3.68 9.79 9.72
C ARG A 270 4.92 10.07 8.87
N ASP A 271 5.95 9.23 8.98
CA ASP A 271 7.18 9.36 8.21
C ASP A 271 6.91 9.12 6.72
N LEU A 272 6.03 8.19 6.36
CA LEU A 272 5.59 8.00 4.97
C LEU A 272 4.94 9.26 4.36
N LEU A 273 4.14 9.99 5.15
CA LEU A 273 3.59 11.28 4.71
C LEU A 273 4.66 12.38 4.60
N ARG A 274 5.73 12.32 5.40
CA ARG A 274 6.88 13.23 5.29
C ARG A 274 7.72 12.89 4.05
N TRP A 275 7.95 11.60 3.81
CA TRP A 275 8.62 11.06 2.63
C TRP A 275 7.93 11.49 1.34
N LEU A 276 6.61 11.27 1.21
CA LEU A 276 5.84 11.70 0.04
C LEU A 276 5.90 13.21 -0.18
N ARG A 277 5.87 14.02 0.90
CA ARG A 277 5.98 15.48 0.80
C ARG A 277 7.38 15.92 0.35
N GLY A 278 8.43 15.24 0.81
CA GLY A 278 9.82 15.50 0.41
C GLY A 278 10.03 15.15 -1.05
N ALA A 279 9.65 13.93 -1.45
CA ALA A 279 9.78 13.46 -2.83
C ALA A 279 9.01 14.34 -3.84
N ARG A 280 7.81 14.83 -3.48
CA ARG A 280 7.04 15.77 -4.32
C ARG A 280 7.67 17.16 -4.42
N ARG A 281 8.35 17.61 -3.37
CA ARG A 281 9.07 18.89 -3.38
C ARG A 281 10.27 18.82 -4.31
N GLY A 282 10.98 17.70 -4.29
CA GLY A 282 12.08 17.45 -5.21
C GLY A 282 13.17 18.53 -5.10
N SER A 283 13.77 18.82 -6.25
CA SER A 283 14.73 19.91 -6.47
C SER A 283 14.13 21.31 -6.51
N GLY A 284 12.81 21.47 -6.38
CA GLY A 284 12.12 22.75 -6.60
C GLY A 284 12.80 23.95 -5.92
N PRO A 285 13.13 23.90 -4.61
CA PRO A 285 13.80 25.02 -3.93
C PRO A 285 15.20 25.38 -4.45
N MET A 286 15.93 24.42 -5.03
CA MET A 286 17.28 24.63 -5.57
C MET A 286 17.30 24.83 -7.09
N TRP A 287 16.14 24.76 -7.75
CA TRP A 287 16.09 24.70 -9.22
C TRP A 287 16.69 25.94 -9.88
N ASP A 288 16.51 27.12 -9.28
CA ASP A 288 17.06 28.36 -9.80
C ASP A 288 18.53 28.57 -9.44
N GLU A 289 19.12 27.72 -8.57
CA GLU A 289 20.53 27.81 -8.19
C GLU A 289 21.42 27.26 -9.31
N PRO A 290 22.36 28.05 -9.86
CA PRO A 290 23.29 27.57 -10.88
C PRO A 290 24.15 26.40 -10.40
N ALA A 291 24.51 26.37 -9.10
CA ALA A 291 25.29 25.28 -8.51
C ALA A 291 24.58 23.91 -8.61
N TYR A 292 23.24 23.90 -8.60
CA TYR A 292 22.40 22.72 -8.83
C TYR A 292 22.14 22.54 -10.33
N ARG A 293 21.40 23.48 -10.94
CA ARG A 293 20.82 23.32 -12.29
C ARG A 293 21.87 23.26 -13.40
N ASP A 294 22.98 23.95 -13.19
CA ASP A 294 24.07 24.08 -14.14
C ASP A 294 25.31 23.31 -13.65
N PHE A 295 25.12 22.27 -12.82
CA PHE A 295 26.20 21.43 -12.32
C PHE A 295 26.95 20.78 -13.49
N ASP A 296 28.26 21.00 -13.51
CA ASP A 296 29.21 20.47 -14.47
C ASP A 296 30.52 20.11 -13.74
N ALA A 297 30.78 18.82 -13.59
CA ALA A 297 32.00 18.30 -12.98
C ALA A 297 33.22 18.38 -13.90
N LEU A 298 33.04 18.50 -15.22
CA LEU A 298 34.14 18.71 -16.17
C LEU A 298 34.78 20.08 -15.93
N THR A 299 33.98 21.06 -15.47
CA THR A 299 34.46 22.40 -15.11
C THR A 299 34.64 22.55 -13.61
N GLY A 300 35.89 22.45 -13.13
CA GLY A 300 36.25 22.78 -11.75
C GLY A 300 36.20 21.61 -10.76
N LEU A 301 36.11 20.36 -11.24
CA LEU A 301 36.34 19.13 -10.45
C LEU A 301 37.25 18.14 -11.21
N ALA A 302 38.21 18.64 -11.99
CA ALA A 302 39.14 17.81 -12.77
C ALA A 302 40.22 17.10 -11.92
N GLU A 303 40.46 17.58 -10.70
CA GLU A 303 41.36 16.98 -9.73
C GLU A 303 40.55 16.23 -8.66
N LEU A 304 40.73 14.90 -8.60
CA LEU A 304 40.21 14.05 -7.54
C LEU A 304 41.37 13.58 -6.65
N SER A 305 41.34 13.92 -5.36
CA SER A 305 42.32 13.46 -4.38
C SER A 305 41.88 12.22 -3.60
N VAL A 306 40.65 11.74 -3.85
CA VAL A 306 40.06 10.57 -3.19
C VAL A 306 39.78 9.49 -4.24
N PRO A 307 40.29 8.25 -4.08
CA PRO A 307 40.03 7.17 -5.03
C PRO A 307 38.54 6.95 -5.22
N SER A 308 38.10 6.97 -6.47
CA SER A 308 36.69 7.07 -6.84
C SER A 308 36.27 5.94 -7.80
N HIS A 309 35.04 5.46 -7.65
CA HIS A 309 34.43 4.55 -8.61
C HIS A 309 33.05 5.06 -9.05
N PHE A 310 32.78 5.06 -10.34
CA PHE A 310 31.51 5.51 -10.91
C PHE A 310 30.72 4.30 -11.40
N PHE A 311 29.67 3.95 -10.66
CA PHE A 311 28.83 2.79 -10.92
C PHE A 311 27.65 3.23 -11.79
N MET A 312 27.69 2.88 -13.07
CA MET A 312 26.80 3.43 -14.09
C MET A 312 25.95 2.32 -14.70
N GLY A 313 24.63 2.52 -14.79
CA GLY A 313 23.80 1.64 -15.63
C GLY A 313 24.02 1.94 -17.10
N ALA A 314 24.14 0.89 -17.93
CA ALA A 314 24.35 1.04 -19.37
C ALA A 314 23.19 1.77 -20.07
N ARG A 315 21.99 1.75 -19.48
CA ARG A 315 20.77 2.34 -20.03
C ARG A 315 20.34 3.65 -19.35
N ASP A 316 21.18 4.20 -18.48
CA ASP A 316 20.84 5.41 -17.73
C ASP A 316 20.77 6.65 -18.65
N LEU A 317 19.62 7.31 -18.66
CA LEU A 317 19.38 8.53 -19.42
C LEU A 317 19.26 9.77 -18.53
N ASN A 318 19.15 9.59 -17.21
CA ASN A 318 19.19 10.69 -16.24
C ASN A 318 20.64 11.15 -16.01
N THR A 319 21.55 10.18 -15.87
CA THR A 319 22.98 10.40 -15.71
C THR A 319 23.73 9.51 -16.70
N PRO A 320 23.85 9.92 -17.97
CA PRO A 320 24.37 9.07 -19.04
C PRO A 320 25.79 8.54 -18.79
N LEU A 321 25.98 7.23 -18.97
CA LEU A 321 27.28 6.55 -18.90
C LEU A 321 28.37 7.29 -19.68
N ALA A 322 28.05 7.77 -20.89
CA ALA A 322 28.99 8.48 -21.75
C ALA A 322 29.60 9.73 -21.07
N LEU A 323 28.83 10.46 -20.26
CA LEU A 323 29.32 11.63 -19.54
C LEU A 323 30.19 11.24 -18.34
N ALA A 324 29.87 10.15 -17.66
CA ALA A 324 30.72 9.61 -16.59
C ALA A 324 32.06 9.09 -17.13
N GLN A 325 32.05 8.44 -18.29
CA GLN A 325 33.27 8.01 -18.97
C GLN A 325 34.11 9.22 -19.41
N GLU A 326 33.49 10.20 -20.07
CA GLU A 326 34.18 11.44 -20.46
C GLU A 326 34.80 12.16 -19.25
N TYR A 327 34.09 12.20 -18.12
CA TYR A 327 34.63 12.79 -16.90
C TYR A 327 35.84 12.03 -16.37
N ALA A 328 35.74 10.70 -16.23
CA ALA A 328 36.85 9.86 -15.77
C ALA A 328 38.08 10.01 -16.69
N ASP A 329 37.87 10.04 -18.01
CA ASP A 329 38.94 10.21 -19.00
C ASP A 329 39.55 11.63 -18.98
N SER A 330 38.79 12.62 -18.52
CA SER A 330 39.22 14.02 -18.44
C SER A 330 39.96 14.40 -17.16
N LEU A 331 40.00 13.50 -16.16
CA LEU A 331 40.69 13.75 -14.89
C LEU A 331 42.20 13.92 -15.12
N GLU A 332 42.81 14.77 -14.29
CA GLU A 332 44.27 14.99 -14.35
C GLU A 332 45.06 13.71 -14.04
N ASP A 333 44.54 12.87 -13.15
CA ASP A 333 45.00 11.50 -12.91
C ASP A 333 43.85 10.52 -13.19
N PRO A 334 43.78 9.93 -14.40
CA PRO A 334 42.76 8.95 -14.75
C PRO A 334 42.74 7.71 -13.85
N GLY A 335 43.86 7.41 -13.17
CA GLY A 335 43.93 6.30 -12.21
C GLY A 335 43.09 6.53 -10.95
N MET A 336 42.65 7.77 -10.70
CA MET A 336 41.83 8.13 -9.53
C MET A 336 40.36 7.79 -9.70
N ALA A 337 39.89 7.49 -10.91
CA ALA A 337 38.50 7.08 -11.13
C ALA A 337 38.38 5.83 -12.01
N ARG A 338 37.55 4.88 -11.58
CA ARG A 338 37.16 3.71 -12.38
C ARG A 338 35.67 3.73 -12.68
N VAL A 339 35.29 3.61 -13.94
CA VAL A 339 33.90 3.40 -14.35
C VAL A 339 33.57 1.91 -14.28
N VAL A 340 32.48 1.57 -13.59
CA VAL A 340 31.94 0.21 -13.47
C VAL A 340 30.56 0.20 -14.11
N THR A 341 30.41 -0.54 -15.21
CA THR A 341 29.16 -0.59 -15.98
C THR A 341 28.28 -1.75 -15.55
N PHE A 342 27.02 -1.44 -15.27
CA PHE A 342 25.93 -2.37 -14.97
C PHE A 342 25.06 -2.52 -16.21
N GLU A 343 25.33 -3.55 -17.01
CA GLU A 343 24.75 -3.77 -18.34
C GLU A 343 23.23 -3.95 -18.33
N GLU A 344 22.68 -4.52 -17.25
CA GLU A 344 21.26 -4.82 -17.10
C GLU A 344 20.53 -3.74 -16.30
N SER A 345 21.14 -2.56 -16.12
CA SER A 345 20.61 -1.47 -15.30
C SER A 345 20.56 -0.14 -16.05
N GLY A 346 19.66 0.74 -15.61
CA GLY A 346 19.64 2.16 -15.94
C GLY A 346 20.00 2.97 -14.69
N HIS A 347 19.09 3.80 -14.18
CA HIS A 347 19.37 4.78 -13.14
C HIS A 347 19.58 4.22 -11.72
N VAL A 348 19.26 2.95 -11.44
CA VAL A 348 19.31 2.36 -10.09
C VAL A 348 19.98 0.98 -10.04
N PRO A 349 21.27 0.86 -10.41
CA PRO A 349 21.98 -0.44 -10.44
C PRO A 349 22.00 -1.14 -9.07
N PHE A 350 22.01 -0.37 -7.98
CA PHE A 350 21.95 -0.90 -6.61
C PHE A 350 20.64 -1.61 -6.25
N MET A 351 19.58 -1.43 -7.05
CA MET A 351 18.31 -2.13 -6.90
C MET A 351 18.09 -3.19 -8.00
N ALA A 352 18.56 -2.91 -9.22
CA ALA A 352 18.37 -3.78 -10.37
C ALA A 352 19.34 -4.97 -10.39
N GLU A 353 20.58 -4.78 -9.93
CA GLU A 353 21.62 -5.81 -9.85
C GLU A 353 22.26 -5.86 -8.43
N PRO A 354 21.48 -6.07 -7.35
CA PRO A 354 21.96 -5.85 -5.98
C PRO A 354 23.12 -6.77 -5.58
N GLU A 355 23.13 -8.05 -5.99
CA GLU A 355 24.21 -8.98 -5.65
C GLU A 355 25.54 -8.59 -6.31
N ARG A 356 25.50 -8.19 -7.59
CA ARG A 356 26.67 -7.66 -8.29
C ARG A 356 27.10 -6.36 -7.64
N PHE A 357 26.16 -5.45 -7.39
CA PHE A 357 26.42 -4.16 -6.77
C PHE A 357 27.17 -4.32 -5.44
N HIS A 358 26.75 -5.24 -4.57
CA HIS A 358 27.44 -5.50 -3.30
C HIS A 358 28.89 -5.95 -3.48
N ARG A 359 29.11 -6.90 -4.38
CA ARG A 359 30.45 -7.41 -4.67
C ARG A 359 31.36 -6.28 -5.17
N GLU A 360 30.89 -5.49 -6.13
CA GLU A 360 31.66 -4.37 -6.69
C GLU A 360 31.95 -3.30 -5.62
N VAL A 361 31.00 -3.01 -4.71
CA VAL A 361 31.23 -2.06 -3.61
C VAL A 361 32.34 -2.56 -2.66
N VAL A 362 32.29 -3.84 -2.29
CA VAL A 362 33.30 -4.45 -1.41
C VAL A 362 34.66 -4.46 -2.10
N GLU A 363 34.72 -4.85 -3.37
CA GLU A 363 35.95 -4.85 -4.16
C GLU A 363 36.55 -3.43 -4.28
N ALA A 364 35.71 -2.45 -4.65
CA ALA A 364 36.12 -1.07 -4.85
C ALA A 364 36.68 -0.39 -3.59
N LEU A 365 36.15 -0.72 -2.40
CA LEU A 365 36.49 -0.02 -1.16
C LEU A 365 37.38 -0.81 -0.20
N LEU A 366 37.35 -2.15 -0.23
CA LEU A 366 38.08 -3.00 0.73
C LEU A 366 39.17 -3.86 0.09
N GLU A 367 39.10 -4.15 -1.21
CA GLU A 367 40.05 -5.02 -1.91
C GLU A 367 40.68 -4.32 -3.14
N PRO A 368 41.52 -3.28 -2.94
CA PRO A 368 42.13 -2.55 -4.05
C PRO A 368 43.22 -3.43 -4.71
N SER A 369 42.82 -4.32 -5.63
CA SER A 369 43.74 -5.08 -6.47
C SER A 369 43.58 -4.71 -7.95
N LEU A 370 44.63 -4.08 -8.47
CA LEU A 370 44.86 -3.78 -9.88
C LEU A 370 45.09 -5.08 -10.66
N GLU A 371 44.07 -5.66 -11.29
CA GLU A 371 44.19 -6.33 -12.62
C GLU A 371 42.79 -6.42 -13.29
N PRO A 372 42.67 -6.13 -14.60
CA PRO A 372 41.41 -6.30 -15.31
C PRO A 372 41.15 -7.79 -15.56
N ARG A 373 40.12 -8.35 -14.94
CA ARG A 373 39.64 -9.70 -15.28
C ARG A 373 38.58 -9.63 -16.38
N MET A 374 38.81 -10.37 -17.46
CA MET A 374 37.79 -10.67 -18.47
C MET A 374 36.62 -11.42 -17.81
N GLU A 375 35.39 -10.96 -18.06
CA GLU A 375 34.17 -11.66 -17.65
C GLU A 375 34.08 -13.05 -18.33
N PRO A 376 33.67 -14.10 -17.61
CA PRO A 376 33.28 -15.35 -18.24
C PRO A 376 31.90 -15.21 -18.88
N SER A 377 31.82 -15.56 -20.16
CA SER A 377 30.59 -15.66 -20.93
C SER A 377 29.57 -16.59 -20.24
N LEU A 378 28.42 -16.03 -19.85
CA LEU A 378 27.25 -16.80 -19.42
C LEU A 378 26.48 -17.25 -20.66
N GLU A 379 26.54 -18.54 -20.97
CA GLU A 379 25.54 -19.17 -21.85
C GLU A 379 24.17 -19.23 -21.14
N PRO A 380 23.06 -19.09 -21.90
CA PRO A 380 21.72 -19.10 -21.33
C PRO A 380 21.25 -20.54 -21.09
N SER A 381 21.16 -20.97 -19.84
CA SER A 381 20.43 -22.20 -19.49
C SER A 381 18.92 -21.94 -19.52
N LEU A 382 18.29 -22.30 -20.62
CA LEU A 382 16.86 -22.53 -20.73
C LEU A 382 16.49 -23.80 -19.94
N GLU A 383 15.69 -23.65 -18.89
CA GLU A 383 14.40 -24.34 -18.66
C GLU A 383 13.94 -24.16 -17.19
N PRO A 384 12.72 -23.66 -16.93
CA PRO A 384 12.12 -23.75 -15.60
C PRO A 384 11.46 -25.12 -15.42
N GLU A 385 11.91 -25.85 -14.39
CA GLU A 385 11.26 -27.06 -13.86
C GLU A 385 9.75 -26.83 -13.63
N PRO A 386 8.86 -27.62 -14.26
CA PRO A 386 7.43 -27.56 -14.03
C PRO A 386 7.05 -28.51 -12.90
N GLY A 387 6.78 -27.98 -11.70
CA GLY A 387 6.01 -28.76 -10.72
C GLY A 387 6.31 -28.49 -9.25
N ALA A 388 5.68 -27.45 -8.70
CA ALA A 388 5.23 -27.50 -7.31
C ALA A 388 3.77 -27.04 -7.28
N LEU A 389 2.86 -28.00 -7.49
CA LEU A 389 1.48 -27.88 -7.07
C LEU A 389 1.48 -27.50 -5.58
N HIS A 390 0.93 -26.32 -5.27
CA HIS A 390 0.68 -25.88 -3.91
C HIS A 390 0.00 -27.00 -3.11
N ASP A 391 0.67 -27.47 -2.06
CA ASP A 391 0.07 -28.27 -1.01
C ASP A 391 -1.16 -27.51 -0.45
N PRO A 392 -2.37 -28.08 -0.49
CA PRO A 392 -3.58 -27.42 -0.02
C PRO A 392 -3.69 -27.34 1.51
N ARG A 393 -2.67 -27.78 2.26
CA ARG A 393 -2.66 -27.66 3.72
C ARG A 393 -2.27 -26.24 4.13
N PRO A 394 -3.01 -25.59 5.05
CA PRO A 394 -2.63 -24.27 5.54
C PRO A 394 -1.24 -24.33 6.19
N PRO A 395 -0.38 -23.33 5.97
CA PRO A 395 0.92 -23.27 6.62
C PRO A 395 0.74 -23.34 8.14
N ARG A 396 1.52 -24.20 8.82
CA ARG A 396 1.46 -24.38 10.28
C ARG A 396 2.02 -23.19 11.08
N GLY A 397 2.48 -22.14 10.39
CA GLY A 397 3.08 -20.93 10.95
C GLY A 397 2.31 -19.64 10.60
N LEU A 398 2.79 -18.50 11.11
CA LEU A 398 2.29 -17.19 10.72
C LEU A 398 2.58 -16.96 9.23
N SER A 399 1.53 -16.66 8.46
CA SER A 399 1.64 -16.26 7.06
C SER A 399 1.04 -14.87 6.90
N TRP A 400 1.56 -14.11 5.96
CA TRP A 400 1.09 -12.76 5.70
C TRP A 400 1.10 -12.49 4.20
N ALA A 401 0.21 -11.62 3.76
CA ALA A 401 0.17 -11.17 2.38
C ALA A 401 -0.18 -9.69 2.40
N ALA A 402 0.42 -8.90 1.53
CA ALA A 402 -0.11 -7.61 1.20
C ALA A 402 0.02 -7.35 -0.30
N LEU A 403 -0.97 -6.66 -0.82
CA LEU A 403 -1.24 -6.53 -2.24
C LEU A 403 -1.67 -5.08 -2.48
N PRO A 404 -0.89 -4.31 -3.26
CA PRO A 404 -1.45 -3.10 -3.82
C PRO A 404 -2.59 -3.49 -4.77
N TYR A 405 -3.61 -2.65 -4.83
CA TYR A 405 -4.69 -2.85 -5.78
C TYR A 405 -5.13 -1.54 -6.40
N VAL A 406 -5.61 -1.64 -7.63
CA VAL A 406 -6.27 -0.56 -8.36
C VAL A 406 -7.67 -1.02 -8.74
N PHE A 407 -8.59 -0.07 -8.79
CA PHE A 407 -9.97 -0.30 -9.12
C PHE A 407 -10.54 0.92 -9.85
N TYR A 408 -11.66 0.71 -10.53
CA TYR A 408 -12.41 1.78 -11.17
C TYR A 408 -13.90 1.57 -10.91
N SER A 409 -14.62 2.63 -10.56
CA SER A 409 -16.08 2.64 -10.64
C SER A 409 -16.59 3.99 -11.16
N PRO A 410 -17.84 4.07 -11.66
CA PRO A 410 -18.41 5.35 -12.07
C PRO A 410 -18.44 6.37 -10.91
N ASP A 411 -18.66 5.88 -9.69
CA ASP A 411 -18.82 6.69 -8.48
C ASP A 411 -17.48 7.19 -7.91
N THR A 412 -16.44 6.37 -8.00
CA THR A 412 -15.10 6.62 -7.41
C THR A 412 -14.06 7.07 -8.43
N ARG A 413 -14.33 6.84 -9.72
CA ARG A 413 -13.35 6.87 -10.82
C ARG A 413 -12.19 5.92 -10.51
N PHE A 414 -10.97 6.24 -10.95
CA PHE A 414 -9.81 5.44 -10.58
C PHE A 414 -9.56 5.56 -9.08
N GLY A 415 -9.34 4.42 -8.43
CA GLY A 415 -8.89 4.36 -7.05
C GLY A 415 -7.86 3.27 -6.87
N GLY A 416 -7.10 3.37 -5.81
CA GLY A 416 -6.07 2.41 -5.49
C GLY A 416 -5.77 2.40 -4.01
N GLY A 417 -5.14 1.33 -3.56
CA GLY A 417 -4.94 1.10 -2.16
C GLY A 417 -3.98 -0.02 -1.88
N VAL A 418 -3.76 -0.26 -0.60
CA VAL A 418 -3.01 -1.42 -0.11
C VAL A 418 -3.97 -2.25 0.70
N TYR A 419 -4.04 -3.54 0.39
CA TYR A 419 -4.72 -4.54 1.19
C TYR A 419 -3.64 -5.42 1.83
N GLY A 420 -3.77 -5.75 3.11
CA GLY A 420 -2.85 -6.61 3.83
C GLY A 420 -3.59 -7.54 4.77
N GLY A 421 -3.03 -8.72 5.03
CA GLY A 421 -3.62 -9.72 5.89
C GLY A 421 -2.57 -10.56 6.60
N LEU A 422 -2.78 -10.78 7.89
CA LEU A 422 -2.06 -11.76 8.71
C LEU A 422 -2.94 -12.99 8.86
N TYR A 423 -2.37 -14.19 8.72
CA TYR A 423 -3.08 -15.46 8.76
C TYR A 423 -2.34 -16.44 9.67
N ARG A 424 -3.04 -16.97 10.67
CA ARG A 424 -2.46 -17.93 11.62
C ARG A 424 -3.53 -18.83 12.25
N PRO A 425 -3.35 -20.16 12.24
CA PRO A 425 -4.18 -21.04 13.07
C PRO A 425 -3.88 -20.82 14.56
N LEU A 426 -4.92 -20.62 15.37
CA LEU A 426 -4.77 -20.43 16.82
C LEU A 426 -4.54 -21.76 17.58
N ALA A 427 -4.91 -22.89 16.97
CA ALA A 427 -4.60 -24.24 17.43
C ALA A 427 -4.42 -25.19 16.22
N PRO A 428 -3.73 -26.34 16.36
CA PRO A 428 -3.40 -27.24 15.25
C PRO A 428 -4.61 -27.81 14.48
N ASP A 429 -5.76 -27.89 15.13
CA ASP A 429 -7.02 -28.44 14.65
C ASP A 429 -8.02 -27.37 14.19
N LEU A 430 -7.67 -26.09 14.30
CA LEU A 430 -8.52 -24.97 13.91
C LEU A 430 -8.16 -24.42 12.52
N PRO A 431 -9.15 -23.95 11.73
CA PRO A 431 -8.88 -23.15 10.55
C PRO A 431 -8.04 -21.91 10.89
N ALA A 432 -7.34 -21.36 9.88
CA ALA A 432 -6.56 -20.14 10.06
C ALA A 432 -7.46 -18.97 10.48
N SER A 433 -7.08 -18.28 11.54
CA SER A 433 -7.61 -16.95 11.87
C SER A 433 -6.90 -15.91 11.01
N SER A 434 -7.59 -14.84 10.66
CA SER A 434 -7.03 -13.72 9.89
C SER A 434 -7.22 -12.38 10.57
N ALA A 435 -6.33 -11.45 10.27
CA ALA A 435 -6.48 -10.02 10.55
C ALA A 435 -6.10 -9.27 9.30
N GLU A 436 -7.12 -8.79 8.58
CA GLU A 436 -6.96 -8.10 7.29
C GLU A 436 -7.22 -6.61 7.46
N ALA A 437 -6.58 -5.79 6.64
CA ALA A 437 -6.77 -4.35 6.58
C ALA A 437 -6.61 -3.84 5.15
N ALA A 438 -7.38 -2.82 4.79
CA ALA A 438 -7.29 -2.12 3.53
C ALA A 438 -7.22 -0.62 3.76
N PHE A 439 -6.32 0.04 3.05
CA PHE A 439 -6.28 1.49 2.92
C PHE A 439 -6.51 1.87 1.47
N THR A 440 -7.46 2.75 1.21
CA THR A 440 -7.94 3.07 -0.14
C THR A 440 -8.01 4.57 -0.34
N VAL A 441 -7.48 5.03 -1.47
CA VAL A 441 -7.58 6.41 -1.94
C VAL A 441 -8.16 6.41 -3.36
N THR A 442 -9.00 7.39 -3.68
CA THR A 442 -9.57 7.51 -5.02
C THR A 442 -9.27 8.86 -5.67
N ALA A 443 -9.40 8.93 -6.99
CA ALA A 443 -9.25 10.15 -7.77
C ALA A 443 -10.28 11.23 -7.40
N ARG A 444 -11.37 10.84 -6.72
CA ARG A 444 -12.36 11.75 -6.12
C ARG A 444 -12.07 12.06 -4.65
N GLN A 445 -10.83 11.87 -4.19
CA GLN A 445 -10.39 12.16 -2.83
C GLN A 445 -11.20 11.42 -1.75
N GLN A 446 -11.67 10.21 -2.05
CA GLN A 446 -12.24 9.34 -1.01
C GLN A 446 -11.08 8.68 -0.25
N TYR A 447 -11.18 8.64 1.07
CA TYR A 447 -10.23 7.95 1.94
C TYR A 447 -10.97 6.88 2.72
N ILE A 448 -10.55 5.62 2.60
CA ILE A 448 -11.20 4.49 3.26
C ILE A 448 -10.14 3.66 3.98
N VAL A 449 -10.37 3.41 5.26
CA VAL A 449 -9.60 2.47 6.06
C VAL A 449 -10.57 1.39 6.53
N GLU A 450 -10.27 0.14 6.24
CA GLU A 450 -11.08 -1.00 6.63
C GLU A 450 -10.22 -2.08 7.26
N THR A 451 -10.78 -2.85 8.19
CA THR A 451 -10.14 -4.05 8.73
C THR A 451 -11.17 -5.14 8.95
N TYR A 452 -10.76 -6.38 8.69
CA TYR A 452 -11.61 -7.59 8.72
C TYR A 452 -10.95 -8.70 9.55
N PRO A 453 -10.82 -8.56 10.88
CA PRO A 453 -10.39 -9.67 11.71
C PRO A 453 -11.41 -10.81 11.72
N SER A 454 -10.93 -12.04 11.55
CA SER A 454 -11.72 -13.28 11.60
C SER A 454 -11.00 -14.31 12.46
N LEU A 455 -11.57 -14.66 13.61
CA LEU A 455 -10.97 -15.60 14.56
C LEU A 455 -11.75 -16.91 14.57
N HIS A 456 -11.03 -18.02 14.35
CA HIS A 456 -11.52 -19.38 14.56
C HIS A 456 -11.06 -19.86 15.95
N LEU A 457 -12.00 -20.14 16.83
CA LEU A 457 -11.77 -20.47 18.24
C LEU A 457 -12.26 -21.90 18.55
N PRO A 458 -11.74 -22.53 19.64
CA PRO A 458 -12.21 -23.84 20.07
C PRO A 458 -13.72 -23.90 20.31
N GLY A 459 -14.31 -25.08 20.12
CA GLY A 459 -15.76 -25.30 20.31
C GLY A 459 -16.62 -24.80 19.15
N GLY A 460 -16.04 -24.64 17.95
CA GLY A 460 -16.79 -24.25 16.75
C GLY A 460 -17.22 -22.78 16.74
N LEU A 461 -16.61 -21.93 17.58
CA LEU A 461 -16.88 -20.49 17.64
C LEU A 461 -16.06 -19.76 16.57
N ARG A 462 -16.75 -18.93 15.78
CA ARG A 462 -16.15 -17.95 14.88
C ARG A 462 -16.49 -16.54 15.35
N ALA A 463 -15.48 -15.68 15.41
CA ALA A 463 -15.63 -14.26 15.72
C ALA A 463 -15.11 -13.41 14.57
N ASP A 464 -16.00 -12.77 13.83
CA ASP A 464 -15.64 -11.82 12.77
C ASP A 464 -15.89 -10.39 13.26
N ALA A 465 -15.02 -9.47 12.90
CA ALA A 465 -15.30 -8.05 13.04
C ALA A 465 -14.93 -7.28 11.78
N THR A 466 -15.53 -6.11 11.64
CA THR A 466 -15.21 -5.13 10.62
C THR A 466 -15.12 -3.77 11.28
N VAL A 467 -14.02 -3.05 11.08
CA VAL A 467 -13.93 -1.64 11.47
C VAL A 467 -13.63 -0.84 10.20
N GLN A 468 -14.37 0.24 9.99
CA GLN A 468 -14.29 1.08 8.81
C GLN A 468 -14.26 2.55 9.25
N ALA A 469 -13.28 3.30 8.75
CA ALA A 469 -13.28 4.75 8.78
C ALA A 469 -13.22 5.25 7.34
N ARG A 470 -14.15 6.12 6.94
CA ARG A 470 -14.17 6.64 5.57
C ARG A 470 -14.62 8.09 5.48
N GLU A 471 -14.07 8.79 4.50
CA GLU A 471 -14.57 10.07 3.99
C GLU A 471 -14.96 9.86 2.53
N TYR A 472 -16.24 10.04 2.21
CA TYR A 472 -16.81 9.60 0.96
C TYR A 472 -17.79 10.64 0.38
N PRO A 473 -17.47 11.28 -0.76
CA PRO A 473 -18.45 11.95 -1.61
C PRO A 473 -19.48 10.96 -2.14
N ASN A 474 -20.75 11.26 -1.91
CA ASN A 474 -21.93 10.49 -2.27
C ASN A 474 -22.85 11.34 -3.15
N ARG A 475 -23.80 10.65 -3.81
CA ARG A 475 -24.94 11.25 -4.48
C ARG A 475 -26.23 10.71 -3.90
N PHE A 476 -27.19 11.60 -3.68
CA PHE A 476 -28.53 11.22 -3.27
C PHE A 476 -29.51 11.46 -4.41
N TYR A 477 -30.27 10.42 -4.75
CA TYR A 477 -31.20 10.41 -5.88
C TYR A 477 -32.67 10.40 -5.45
N GLY A 478 -32.94 10.52 -4.14
CA GLY A 478 -34.26 10.37 -3.55
C GLY A 478 -34.53 8.98 -2.97
N VAL A 479 -35.76 8.79 -2.49
CA VAL A 479 -36.28 7.50 -1.99
C VAL A 479 -37.34 7.01 -2.97
N GLY A 480 -37.24 5.74 -3.34
CA GLY A 480 -38.18 5.05 -4.21
C GLY A 480 -37.50 4.29 -5.36
N PRO A 481 -38.30 3.73 -6.28
CA PRO A 481 -37.83 2.89 -7.37
C PRO A 481 -37.34 3.70 -8.61
N ARG A 482 -37.31 5.03 -8.53
CA ARG A 482 -36.96 5.90 -9.67
C ARG A 482 -35.78 6.80 -9.36
N VAL A 483 -35.03 7.12 -10.41
CA VAL A 483 -33.87 8.01 -10.41
C VAL A 483 -34.23 9.10 -11.39
N ASP A 484 -34.68 10.25 -10.89
CA ASP A 484 -35.34 11.27 -11.72
C ASP A 484 -34.34 12.30 -12.28
N GLY A 485 -33.06 11.92 -12.40
CA GLY A 485 -31.99 12.75 -12.96
C GLY A 485 -31.52 13.89 -12.04
N SER A 486 -32.36 14.37 -11.13
CA SER A 486 -31.96 15.24 -10.01
C SER A 486 -31.16 14.42 -9.00
N ALA A 487 -29.91 14.82 -8.77
CA ALA A 487 -29.05 14.22 -7.76
C ALA A 487 -28.37 15.33 -6.96
N GLU A 488 -28.28 15.15 -5.65
CA GLU A 488 -27.54 16.07 -4.77
C GLU A 488 -26.21 15.42 -4.38
N ASP A 489 -25.11 16.14 -4.62
CA ASP A 489 -23.77 15.74 -4.19
C ASP A 489 -23.57 16.12 -2.71
N PHE A 490 -23.01 15.21 -1.91
CA PHE A 490 -22.69 15.48 -0.51
C PHE A 490 -21.55 14.59 0.00
N THR A 491 -20.77 15.07 0.97
CA THR A 491 -19.67 14.28 1.59
C THR A 491 -20.07 13.77 2.97
N THR A 492 -19.78 12.50 3.24
CA THR A 492 -19.92 11.91 4.58
C THR A 492 -18.59 11.46 5.16
N ARG A 493 -18.41 11.69 6.45
CA ARG A 493 -17.42 11.03 7.28
C ARG A 493 -18.10 9.95 8.12
N THR A 494 -17.73 8.70 7.91
CA THR A 494 -18.29 7.55 8.61
C THR A 494 -17.21 6.87 9.44
N LEU A 495 -17.54 6.53 10.69
CA LEU A 495 -16.84 5.54 11.49
C LEU A 495 -17.82 4.41 11.80
N ALA A 496 -17.51 3.19 11.40
CA ALA A 496 -18.37 2.04 11.63
C ALA A 496 -17.56 0.87 12.19
N ALA A 497 -18.18 0.11 13.10
CA ALA A 497 -17.67 -1.15 13.58
C ALA A 497 -18.81 -2.18 13.59
N ARG A 498 -18.51 -3.43 13.28
CA ARG A 498 -19.43 -4.56 13.37
C ARG A 498 -18.69 -5.75 13.93
N THR A 499 -19.33 -6.51 14.80
CA THR A 499 -18.81 -7.77 15.33
C THR A 499 -19.89 -8.83 15.21
N ARG A 500 -19.52 -10.04 14.78
CA ARG A 500 -20.38 -11.21 14.62
C ARG A 500 -19.73 -12.35 15.40
N LEU A 501 -20.47 -12.95 16.31
CA LEU A 501 -20.06 -14.16 17.03
C LEU A 501 -20.98 -15.28 16.61
N GLN A 502 -20.44 -16.40 16.16
CA GLN A 502 -21.23 -17.49 15.61
C GLN A 502 -20.72 -18.84 16.09
N TRP A 503 -21.62 -19.64 16.64
CA TRP A 503 -21.33 -21.04 16.99
C TRP A 503 -21.85 -21.94 15.90
N GLU A 504 -21.05 -22.93 15.55
CA GLU A 504 -21.51 -24.05 14.75
C GLU A 504 -22.43 -24.95 15.58
N VAL A 505 -23.72 -24.95 15.23
CA VAL A 505 -24.76 -25.71 15.95
C VAL A 505 -25.11 -27.01 15.22
N LEU A 506 -24.91 -27.04 13.91
CA LEU A 506 -24.95 -28.23 13.05
C LEU A 506 -23.82 -28.09 12.02
N PRO A 507 -23.33 -29.19 11.40
CA PRO A 507 -22.26 -29.12 10.41
C PRO A 507 -22.55 -28.08 9.32
N GLY A 508 -21.69 -27.05 9.25
CA GLY A 508 -21.81 -25.95 8.28
C GLY A 508 -22.93 -24.93 8.55
N PHE A 509 -23.71 -25.06 9.63
CA PHE A 509 -24.75 -24.13 10.04
C PHE A 509 -24.37 -23.43 11.35
N ARG A 510 -24.31 -22.10 11.31
CA ARG A 510 -23.86 -21.29 12.44
C ARG A 510 -24.90 -20.27 12.86
N VAL A 511 -25.03 -20.05 14.16
CA VAL A 511 -25.96 -19.07 14.74
C VAL A 511 -25.23 -18.26 15.80
N GLY A 512 -25.57 -16.98 15.92
CA GLY A 512 -25.16 -16.20 17.08
C GLY A 512 -25.52 -14.72 17.01
N PRO A 513 -25.04 -13.92 17.97
CA PRO A 513 -25.32 -12.49 18.05
C PRO A 513 -24.39 -11.69 17.14
N GLN A 514 -24.85 -10.49 16.82
CA GLN A 514 -24.03 -9.44 16.22
C GLN A 514 -24.27 -8.10 16.88
N ALA A 515 -23.23 -7.28 16.89
CA ALA A 515 -23.27 -5.91 17.35
C ALA A 515 -22.72 -4.99 16.26
N SER A 516 -23.20 -3.75 16.22
CA SER A 516 -22.66 -2.74 15.32
C SER A 516 -22.69 -1.36 15.95
N LEU A 517 -21.71 -0.55 15.62
CA LEU A 517 -21.67 0.88 15.90
C LEU A 517 -21.51 1.59 14.56
N ARG A 518 -22.28 2.63 14.31
CA ARG A 518 -22.05 3.56 13.20
C ARG A 518 -22.16 4.97 13.71
N TRP A 519 -21.18 5.79 13.40
CA TRP A 519 -21.22 7.23 13.52
C TRP A 519 -21.03 7.82 12.13
N GLU A 520 -21.83 8.82 11.79
CA GLU A 520 -21.78 9.49 10.50
C GLU A 520 -21.96 10.99 10.66
N ARG A 521 -21.20 11.76 9.90
CA ARG A 521 -21.30 13.23 9.83
C ARG A 521 -21.29 13.68 8.39
N LEU A 522 -22.18 14.60 8.04
CA LEU A 522 -22.18 15.27 6.74
C LEU A 522 -21.25 16.48 6.82
N THR A 523 -20.33 16.62 5.88
CA THR A 523 -19.31 17.69 5.88
C THR A 523 -19.53 18.73 4.80
N ASP A 524 -19.89 18.31 3.58
CA ASP A 524 -20.08 19.20 2.44
C ASP A 524 -21.47 18.94 1.85
N ALA A 525 -22.40 19.86 2.03
CA ALA A 525 -23.73 19.81 1.43
C ALA A 525 -24.24 21.23 1.19
N GLU A 526 -24.81 21.48 0.02
CA GLU A 526 -25.23 22.82 -0.41
C GLU A 526 -26.34 23.40 0.50
N PRO A 527 -26.19 24.65 0.99
CA PRO A 527 -27.24 25.33 1.75
C PRO A 527 -28.52 25.53 0.92
N GLY A 528 -29.70 25.16 1.45
CA GLY A 528 -31.01 25.35 0.80
C GLY A 528 -31.48 24.22 -0.14
N SER A 529 -30.75 23.09 -0.17
CA SER A 529 -31.15 21.85 -0.85
C SER A 529 -32.29 21.12 -0.10
N PHE A 530 -32.85 20.02 -0.64
CA PHE A 530 -33.88 19.19 0.02
C PHE A 530 -33.44 18.62 1.41
N MET A 531 -32.22 18.94 1.83
CA MET A 531 -31.64 18.77 3.16
C MET A 531 -32.45 19.35 4.34
N GLU A 532 -33.37 20.30 4.14
CA GLU A 532 -34.10 20.91 5.28
C GLU A 532 -35.16 19.98 5.91
N ASP A 533 -35.73 19.01 5.18
CA ASP A 533 -36.76 18.11 5.74
C ASP A 533 -36.55 16.59 5.46
N GLY A 534 -35.85 16.21 4.38
CA GLY A 534 -35.81 14.79 3.94
C GLY A 534 -34.55 14.03 4.35
N LEU A 535 -33.37 14.54 4.01
CA LEU A 535 -32.08 13.84 4.16
C LEU A 535 -31.59 13.76 5.62
N LEU A 536 -31.95 14.74 6.45
CA LEU A 536 -31.59 14.82 7.87
C LEU A 536 -32.61 14.14 8.79
N ALA A 537 -33.68 13.53 8.28
CA ALA A 537 -34.61 12.77 9.09
C ALA A 537 -33.85 11.65 9.82
N GLY A 538 -33.60 11.85 11.12
CA GLY A 538 -32.82 10.95 11.96
C GLY A 538 -31.32 11.23 12.08
N ILE A 539 -30.84 12.37 11.59
CA ILE A 539 -29.50 12.95 11.84
C ILE A 539 -29.72 14.24 12.64
N ARG A 540 -28.93 14.48 13.69
CA ARG A 540 -29.11 15.69 14.51
C ARG A 540 -28.85 16.95 13.67
N PRO A 541 -29.86 17.80 13.41
CA PRO A 541 -29.74 18.89 12.43
C PRO A 541 -28.70 19.96 12.82
N ASP A 542 -28.56 20.21 14.12
CA ASP A 542 -27.64 21.18 14.72
C ASP A 542 -26.16 20.83 14.52
N VAL A 543 -25.83 19.53 14.46
CA VAL A 543 -24.44 19.06 14.33
C VAL A 543 -24.20 18.25 13.05
N ARG A 544 -25.21 18.10 12.19
CA ARG A 544 -25.21 17.28 10.96
C ARG A 544 -24.59 15.89 11.16
N SER A 545 -24.84 15.26 12.31
CA SER A 545 -24.27 13.95 12.64
C SER A 545 -25.27 13.00 13.32
N GLY A 546 -25.07 11.70 13.11
CA GLY A 546 -25.89 10.62 13.66
C GLY A 546 -25.03 9.50 14.21
N ARG A 547 -25.54 8.82 15.24
CA ARG A 547 -24.90 7.64 15.84
C ARG A 547 -25.94 6.54 15.98
N TRP A 548 -25.60 5.31 15.65
CA TRP A 548 -26.49 4.17 15.80
C TRP A 548 -25.73 2.97 16.36
N VAL A 549 -26.24 2.45 17.48
CA VAL A 549 -25.73 1.26 18.15
C VAL A 549 -26.72 0.14 17.92
N GLY A 550 -26.30 -0.89 17.18
CA GLY A 550 -27.13 -2.00 16.77
C GLY A 550 -26.79 -3.29 17.50
N LEU A 551 -27.81 -4.05 17.90
CA LEU A 551 -27.71 -5.41 18.39
C LEU A 551 -28.61 -6.31 17.55
N GLY A 552 -28.19 -7.54 17.33
CA GLY A 552 -28.84 -8.41 16.39
C GLY A 552 -28.47 -9.87 16.51
N VAL A 553 -29.09 -10.68 15.68
CA VAL A 553 -28.82 -12.11 15.53
C VAL A 553 -28.59 -12.43 14.06
N LEU A 554 -27.80 -13.47 13.80
CA LEU A 554 -27.59 -14.00 12.47
C LEU A 554 -27.54 -15.53 12.50
N ALA A 555 -27.98 -16.12 11.40
CA ALA A 555 -27.81 -17.52 11.08
C ALA A 555 -27.18 -17.62 9.69
N THR A 556 -26.12 -18.41 9.55
CA THR A 556 -25.46 -18.63 8.28
C THR A 556 -25.27 -20.11 8.00
N GLN A 557 -25.27 -20.44 6.71
CA GLN A 557 -24.86 -21.75 6.22
C GLN A 557 -23.93 -21.54 5.05
N ASP A 558 -22.74 -22.13 5.10
CA ASP A 558 -21.75 -22.01 4.03
C ASP A 558 -21.15 -23.37 3.71
N SER A 559 -21.30 -23.77 2.46
CA SER A 559 -20.76 -25.02 1.90
C SER A 559 -20.07 -24.77 0.57
N ARG A 560 -19.71 -23.51 0.29
CA ARG A 560 -18.95 -23.15 -0.89
C ARG A 560 -17.62 -23.88 -0.86
N ASN A 561 -17.26 -24.46 -2.00
CA ASN A 561 -15.99 -25.16 -2.12
C ASN A 561 -14.77 -24.22 -2.09
N HIS A 562 -14.97 -22.92 -2.30
CA HIS A 562 -13.94 -21.89 -2.22
C HIS A 562 -14.57 -20.54 -1.86
N LEU A 563 -13.98 -19.80 -0.91
CA LEU A 563 -14.55 -18.53 -0.43
C LEU A 563 -14.51 -17.41 -1.48
N LEU A 564 -13.36 -17.24 -2.13
CA LEU A 564 -13.11 -16.12 -3.07
C LEU A 564 -13.50 -16.42 -4.53
N ASN A 565 -13.53 -17.68 -4.95
CA ASN A 565 -13.87 -18.10 -6.32
C ASN A 565 -14.70 -19.39 -6.31
N PRO A 566 -15.92 -19.36 -5.75
CA PRO A 566 -16.77 -20.53 -5.63
C PRO A 566 -17.15 -21.11 -6.99
N ARG A 567 -17.08 -22.44 -7.09
CA ARG A 567 -17.53 -23.21 -8.26
C ARG A 567 -18.71 -24.12 -7.95
N SER A 568 -18.82 -24.56 -6.70
CA SER A 568 -19.92 -25.39 -6.23
C SER A 568 -20.30 -25.04 -4.81
N GLY A 569 -21.52 -25.37 -4.42
CA GLY A 569 -22.03 -25.20 -3.05
C GLY A 569 -22.95 -24.00 -2.89
N GLN A 570 -23.20 -23.64 -1.64
CA GLN A 570 -24.19 -22.61 -1.28
C GLN A 570 -23.72 -21.74 -0.12
N TYR A 571 -24.22 -20.50 -0.10
CA TYR A 571 -24.17 -19.60 1.04
C TYR A 571 -25.60 -19.14 1.36
N VAL A 572 -25.99 -19.19 2.62
CA VAL A 572 -27.28 -18.67 3.10
C VAL A 572 -27.00 -17.78 4.32
N GLU A 573 -27.58 -16.59 4.36
CA GLU A 573 -27.55 -15.69 5.53
C GLU A 573 -28.97 -15.22 5.84
N LEU A 574 -29.36 -15.32 7.11
CA LEU A 574 -30.51 -14.64 7.69
C LEU A 574 -30.00 -13.77 8.83
N SER A 575 -30.32 -12.49 8.83
CA SER A 575 -29.79 -11.55 9.81
C SER A 575 -30.83 -10.48 10.17
N PHE A 576 -30.87 -10.13 11.45
CA PHE A 576 -31.63 -9.00 11.97
C PHE A 576 -30.73 -8.14 12.84
N VAL A 577 -30.78 -6.81 12.67
CA VAL A 577 -30.11 -5.84 13.55
C VAL A 577 -31.08 -4.72 13.90
N GLY A 578 -31.43 -4.61 15.18
CA GLY A 578 -32.18 -3.49 15.75
C GLY A 578 -31.26 -2.44 16.36
N ARG A 579 -31.63 -1.17 16.27
CA ARG A 579 -30.87 -0.01 16.78
C ARG A 579 -31.76 0.81 17.70
N PRO A 580 -31.89 0.42 18.98
CA PRO A 580 -32.77 1.12 19.90
C PRO A 580 -32.13 2.43 20.39
N THR A 581 -32.99 3.39 20.73
CA THR A 581 -32.58 4.70 21.27
C THR A 581 -31.93 4.60 22.65
N PHE A 582 -32.32 3.63 23.50
CA PHE A 582 -31.73 3.45 24.83
C PHE A 582 -30.24 3.07 24.82
N LEU A 583 -29.70 2.59 23.68
CA LEU A 583 -28.26 2.38 23.48
C LEU A 583 -27.52 3.62 22.97
N GLY A 584 -28.20 4.78 22.93
CA GLY A 584 -27.67 6.04 22.44
C GLY A 584 -27.68 6.18 20.92
N SER A 585 -28.60 5.46 20.24
CA SER A 585 -28.89 5.65 18.81
C SER A 585 -29.71 6.93 18.59
N THR A 586 -29.45 7.65 17.49
CA THR A 586 -30.16 8.89 17.13
C THR A 586 -31.62 8.62 16.75
N THR A 587 -31.89 7.50 16.05
CA THR A 587 -33.24 7.03 15.75
C THR A 587 -33.37 5.54 16.02
N GLU A 588 -34.62 5.11 16.24
CA GLU A 588 -34.97 3.71 16.45
C GLU A 588 -35.40 3.03 15.16
N TYR A 589 -34.62 2.04 14.71
CA TYR A 589 -34.99 1.24 13.54
C TYR A 589 -34.35 -0.15 13.54
N GLY A 590 -34.90 -1.04 12.72
CA GLY A 590 -34.40 -2.40 12.53
C GLY A 590 -34.25 -2.74 11.05
N ILE A 591 -33.28 -3.58 10.71
CA ILE A 591 -33.10 -4.10 9.36
C ILE A 591 -33.02 -5.61 9.42
N PHE A 592 -33.90 -6.27 8.68
CA PHE A 592 -33.85 -7.70 8.37
C PHE A 592 -33.23 -7.90 6.98
N THR A 593 -32.36 -8.88 6.84
CA THR A 593 -31.71 -9.28 5.59
C THR A 593 -31.74 -10.78 5.41
N ALA A 594 -32.07 -11.23 4.21
CA ALA A 594 -31.99 -12.62 3.79
C ALA A 594 -31.23 -12.72 2.48
N GLU A 595 -30.26 -13.63 2.42
CA GLU A 595 -29.42 -13.83 1.24
C GLU A 595 -29.23 -15.32 0.97
N VAL A 596 -29.33 -15.70 -0.30
CA VAL A 596 -29.02 -17.04 -0.78
C VAL A 596 -28.12 -16.93 -2.00
N ARG A 597 -27.01 -17.66 -2.00
CA ARG A 597 -26.10 -17.83 -3.14
C ARG A 597 -25.94 -19.30 -3.46
N ARG A 598 -25.96 -19.64 -4.74
CA ARG A 598 -25.83 -21.01 -5.26
C ARG A 598 -24.85 -21.04 -6.39
N PHE A 599 -23.95 -22.01 -6.37
CA PHE A 599 -22.95 -22.21 -7.41
C PHE A 599 -23.05 -23.63 -7.94
N HIS A 600 -23.20 -23.74 -9.25
CA HIS A 600 -23.31 -25.01 -9.96
C HIS A 600 -22.21 -25.10 -11.01
N PRO A 601 -21.36 -26.13 -10.98
CA PRO A 601 -20.42 -26.39 -12.06
C PRO A 601 -21.20 -26.84 -13.30
N VAL A 602 -20.83 -26.33 -14.48
CA VAL A 602 -21.49 -26.66 -15.76
C VAL A 602 -20.43 -26.91 -16.83
N GLY A 603 -20.42 -28.11 -17.42
CA GLY A 603 -19.55 -28.44 -18.57
C GLY A 603 -18.05 -28.25 -18.30
N SER A 604 -17.33 -27.80 -19.33
CA SER A 604 -15.86 -27.68 -19.50
C SER A 604 -15.14 -26.74 -18.52
N GLY A 605 -15.43 -26.83 -17.24
CA GLY A 605 -14.84 -26.02 -16.20
C GLY A 605 -15.58 -24.71 -15.90
N SER A 606 -16.73 -24.47 -16.52
CA SER A 606 -17.57 -23.29 -16.27
C SER A 606 -18.38 -23.42 -14.98
N THR A 607 -18.87 -22.29 -14.48
CA THR A 607 -19.71 -22.21 -13.26
C THR A 607 -20.88 -21.27 -13.52
N VAL A 608 -22.08 -21.65 -13.11
CA VAL A 608 -23.23 -20.75 -13.00
C VAL A 608 -23.44 -20.41 -11.52
N GLY A 609 -23.37 -19.12 -11.20
CA GLY A 609 -23.71 -18.58 -9.90
C GLY A 609 -25.09 -17.91 -9.94
N VAL A 610 -25.89 -18.10 -8.91
CA VAL A 610 -27.17 -17.41 -8.71
C VAL A 610 -27.19 -16.81 -7.31
N GLN A 611 -27.68 -15.58 -7.18
CA GLN A 611 -27.93 -14.90 -5.91
C GLN A 611 -29.37 -14.41 -5.86
N ALA A 612 -29.99 -14.54 -4.68
CA ALA A 612 -31.20 -13.82 -4.30
C ALA A 612 -30.94 -13.07 -2.98
N PHE A 613 -31.39 -11.82 -2.91
CA PHE A 613 -31.18 -10.94 -1.76
C PHE A 613 -32.46 -10.15 -1.45
N VAL A 614 -32.83 -10.13 -0.18
CA VAL A 614 -34.01 -9.41 0.33
C VAL A 614 -33.63 -8.63 1.57
N ALA A 615 -34.10 -7.38 1.68
CA ALA A 615 -33.95 -6.57 2.87
C ALA A 615 -35.25 -5.84 3.23
N ARG A 616 -35.50 -5.66 4.53
CA ARG A 616 -36.67 -4.97 5.07
C ARG A 616 -36.28 -4.11 6.27
N ALA A 617 -36.63 -2.82 6.24
CA ALA A 617 -36.27 -1.83 7.25
C ALA A 617 -37.48 -1.24 8.01
N THR A 618 -37.60 -1.53 9.29
CA THR A 618 -38.70 -1.10 10.19
C THR A 618 -38.28 0.09 11.06
N GLY A 619 -39.23 0.88 11.56
CA GLY A 619 -38.93 2.07 12.40
C GLY A 619 -38.51 3.30 11.60
N GLU A 620 -37.80 4.22 12.24
CA GLU A 620 -37.37 5.52 11.68
C GLU A 620 -35.96 5.41 11.11
N VAL A 621 -35.88 4.90 9.88
CA VAL A 621 -34.61 4.67 9.18
C VAL A 621 -34.20 5.97 8.47
N PRO A 622 -33.01 6.53 8.74
CA PRO A 622 -32.51 7.65 7.98
C PRO A 622 -32.44 7.31 6.48
N PRO A 623 -32.84 8.19 5.55
CA PRO A 623 -32.88 7.86 4.12
C PRO A 623 -31.54 7.40 3.53
N LEU A 624 -30.42 7.87 4.09
CA LEU A 624 -29.08 7.43 3.71
C LEU A 624 -28.78 5.96 4.08
N LEU A 625 -29.51 5.41 5.04
CA LEU A 625 -29.32 4.07 5.61
C LEU A 625 -30.43 3.10 5.20
N LEU A 626 -31.36 3.52 4.34
CA LEU A 626 -32.34 2.62 3.73
C LEU A 626 -31.65 1.55 2.86
N PRO A 627 -32.19 0.32 2.80
CA PRO A 627 -31.79 -0.67 1.81
C PRO A 627 -31.75 -0.08 0.40
N ALA A 628 -30.69 -0.36 -0.34
CA ALA A 628 -30.45 0.24 -1.65
C ALA A 628 -29.86 -0.74 -2.67
N LEU A 629 -30.16 -0.51 -3.95
CA LEU A 629 -29.64 -1.20 -5.13
C LEU A 629 -28.84 -0.24 -6.02
N GLY A 630 -28.05 -0.83 -6.92
CA GLY A 630 -27.16 -0.14 -7.83
C GLY A 630 -25.69 -0.27 -7.41
N GLY A 631 -24.77 0.07 -8.31
CA GLY A 631 -23.33 0.01 -8.04
C GLY A 631 -22.70 -1.35 -8.35
N ARG A 632 -21.53 -1.61 -7.74
CA ARG A 632 -20.63 -2.72 -8.11
C ARG A 632 -21.11 -4.14 -7.74
N ALA A 633 -22.12 -4.25 -6.87
CA ALA A 633 -22.55 -5.52 -6.28
C ALA A 633 -23.81 -6.11 -6.94
N GLN A 634 -24.81 -5.25 -7.23
CA GLN A 634 -26.11 -5.63 -7.78
C GLN A 634 -26.65 -4.47 -8.64
N LEU A 635 -27.35 -4.80 -9.73
CA LEU A 635 -27.86 -3.82 -10.69
C LEU A 635 -26.75 -2.87 -11.18
N ARG A 636 -25.66 -3.46 -11.69
CA ARG A 636 -24.45 -2.77 -12.17
C ARG A 636 -24.72 -1.72 -13.27
N GLY A 637 -25.85 -1.78 -13.96
CA GLY A 637 -26.28 -0.71 -14.87
C GLY A 637 -26.83 0.56 -14.21
N TYR A 638 -26.92 0.62 -12.87
CA TYR A 638 -27.52 1.72 -12.11
C TYR A 638 -26.52 2.36 -11.12
N PRO A 639 -26.62 3.67 -10.83
CA PRO A 639 -25.74 4.36 -9.88
C PRO A 639 -25.78 3.73 -8.47
N ASP A 640 -24.66 3.77 -7.75
CA ASP A 640 -24.56 3.19 -6.39
C ASP A 640 -25.55 3.86 -5.43
N GLY A 641 -26.41 3.05 -4.82
CA GLY A 641 -27.48 3.52 -3.94
C GLY A 641 -28.54 4.39 -4.62
N GLY A 642 -28.64 4.34 -5.96
CA GLY A 642 -29.59 5.13 -6.75
C GLY A 642 -31.05 4.72 -6.55
N LEU A 643 -31.30 3.44 -6.25
CA LEU A 643 -32.63 2.93 -5.91
C LEU A 643 -32.63 2.56 -4.43
N ARG A 644 -33.49 3.17 -3.61
CA ARG A 644 -33.54 2.87 -2.18
C ARG A 644 -34.93 2.99 -1.61
N ASP A 645 -35.30 2.11 -0.70
CA ASP A 645 -36.56 2.18 0.03
C ASP A 645 -36.55 1.20 1.23
N ARG A 646 -37.65 1.13 1.96
CA ARG A 646 -37.82 0.33 3.19
C ARG A 646 -37.87 -1.17 2.95
N ALA A 647 -38.09 -1.61 1.71
CA ALA A 647 -38.01 -2.99 1.30
C ALA A 647 -37.27 -3.09 -0.04
N LEU A 648 -36.54 -4.17 -0.21
CA LEU A 648 -35.73 -4.44 -1.39
C LEU A 648 -35.75 -5.94 -1.67
N ALA A 649 -35.92 -6.30 -2.94
CA ALA A 649 -35.72 -7.66 -3.42
C ALA A 649 -34.92 -7.63 -4.74
N ALA A 650 -33.88 -8.46 -4.84
CA ALA A 650 -33.04 -8.55 -6.01
C ALA A 650 -32.59 -9.99 -6.27
N ALA A 651 -32.37 -10.30 -7.54
CA ALA A 651 -31.81 -11.57 -7.99
C ALA A 651 -30.80 -11.33 -9.12
N GLN A 652 -29.77 -12.15 -9.18
CA GLN A 652 -28.82 -12.13 -10.29
C GLN A 652 -28.28 -13.52 -10.61
N VAL A 653 -27.93 -13.71 -11.89
CA VAL A 653 -27.27 -14.90 -12.41
C VAL A 653 -25.98 -14.48 -13.11
N GLU A 654 -24.90 -15.24 -12.89
CA GLU A 654 -23.60 -15.03 -13.54
C GLU A 654 -23.05 -16.38 -14.04
N TRP A 655 -22.78 -16.47 -15.34
CA TRP A 655 -22.16 -17.62 -15.98
C TRP A 655 -20.69 -17.34 -16.27
N ARG A 656 -19.80 -18.02 -15.53
CA ARG A 656 -18.33 -17.87 -15.57
C ARG A 656 -17.74 -18.97 -16.45
N VAL A 657 -16.99 -18.59 -17.48
CA VAL A 657 -16.41 -19.49 -18.47
C VAL A 657 -14.88 -19.36 -18.46
N PRO A 658 -14.12 -20.45 -18.29
CA PRO A 658 -12.67 -20.38 -18.41
C PRO A 658 -12.28 -20.09 -19.87
N LEU A 659 -11.40 -19.12 -20.08
CA LEU A 659 -10.90 -18.76 -21.42
C LEU A 659 -9.48 -19.30 -21.63
N ARG A 660 -8.52 -18.88 -20.80
CA ARG A 660 -7.13 -19.32 -20.88
C ARG A 660 -6.39 -19.09 -19.56
N ARG A 661 -5.67 -20.11 -19.06
CA ARG A 661 -4.87 -20.04 -17.82
C ARG A 661 -5.68 -19.45 -16.65
N ARG A 662 -5.32 -18.25 -16.20
CA ARG A 662 -5.93 -17.51 -15.09
C ARG A 662 -7.06 -16.56 -15.54
N LEU A 663 -7.38 -16.49 -16.83
CA LEU A 663 -8.39 -15.61 -17.38
C LEU A 663 -9.72 -16.35 -17.63
N ASN A 664 -10.79 -15.82 -17.03
CA ASN A 664 -12.17 -16.28 -17.23
C ASN A 664 -13.02 -15.14 -17.80
N GLY A 665 -13.95 -15.48 -18.69
CA GLY A 665 -15.06 -14.61 -19.06
C GLY A 665 -16.23 -14.81 -18.11
N ALA A 666 -17.13 -13.84 -18.02
CA ALA A 666 -18.48 -14.14 -17.54
C ALA A 666 -19.52 -13.23 -18.15
N LEU A 667 -20.74 -13.75 -18.20
CA LEU A 667 -21.95 -13.08 -18.61
C LEU A 667 -22.92 -13.06 -17.43
N PHE A 668 -23.65 -11.98 -17.25
CA PHE A 668 -24.57 -11.84 -16.14
C PHE A 668 -25.85 -11.09 -16.51
N ALA A 669 -26.90 -11.38 -15.75
CA ALA A 669 -28.18 -10.68 -15.80
C ALA A 669 -28.71 -10.51 -14.38
N GLU A 670 -29.37 -9.38 -14.14
CA GLU A 670 -29.72 -8.88 -12.83
C GLU A 670 -31.10 -8.22 -12.88
N VAL A 671 -31.89 -8.44 -11.84
CA VAL A 671 -33.20 -7.83 -11.65
C VAL A 671 -33.36 -7.42 -10.19
N GLY A 672 -33.98 -6.28 -9.93
CA GLY A 672 -34.28 -5.87 -8.57
C GLY A 672 -35.22 -4.70 -8.47
N GLN A 673 -35.83 -4.56 -7.29
CA GLN A 673 -36.78 -3.49 -6.99
C GLN A 673 -36.66 -3.08 -5.53
N VAL A 674 -36.97 -1.80 -5.28
CA VAL A 674 -37.18 -1.24 -3.95
C VAL A 674 -38.63 -0.74 -3.84
N ALA A 675 -39.21 -0.84 -2.64
CA ALA A 675 -40.58 -0.40 -2.36
C ALA A 675 -40.78 -0.06 -0.88
N PRO A 676 -41.88 0.62 -0.49
CA PRO A 676 -42.18 0.92 0.92
C PRO A 676 -42.39 -0.31 1.81
N GLY A 677 -42.66 -1.48 1.21
CA GLY A 677 -42.79 -2.76 1.91
C GLY A 677 -42.72 -3.94 0.94
N LEU A 678 -42.47 -5.15 1.45
CA LEU A 678 -42.36 -6.36 0.62
C LEU A 678 -43.65 -6.70 -0.14
N SER A 679 -44.82 -6.34 0.41
CA SER A 679 -46.12 -6.50 -0.25
C SER A 679 -46.38 -5.50 -1.39
N HIS A 680 -45.54 -4.47 -1.51
CA HIS A 680 -45.65 -3.42 -2.54
C HIS A 680 -44.65 -3.62 -3.67
N LEU A 681 -43.95 -4.77 -3.71
CA LEU A 681 -43.10 -5.13 -4.83
C LEU A 681 -43.97 -5.47 -6.04
N ASP A 682 -43.78 -4.72 -7.13
CA ASP A 682 -44.40 -4.92 -8.42
C ASP A 682 -43.32 -5.12 -9.49
N TRP A 683 -43.13 -6.39 -9.87
CA TRP A 683 -42.06 -6.78 -10.79
C TRP A 683 -42.24 -6.25 -12.23
N GLY A 684 -43.40 -5.66 -12.58
CA GLY A 684 -43.59 -4.97 -13.86
C GLY A 684 -42.65 -3.76 -14.05
N ASP A 685 -42.31 -3.10 -12.94
CA ASP A 685 -41.46 -1.90 -12.91
C ASP A 685 -40.04 -2.17 -12.39
N ALA A 686 -39.64 -3.44 -12.30
CA ALA A 686 -38.33 -3.82 -11.79
C ALA A 686 -37.18 -3.26 -12.65
N ALA A 687 -36.11 -2.84 -11.97
CA ALA A 687 -34.87 -2.46 -12.62
C ALA A 687 -34.15 -3.72 -13.12
N VAL A 688 -33.64 -3.65 -14.35
CA VAL A 688 -32.97 -4.76 -15.02
C VAL A 688 -31.64 -4.31 -15.60
N SER A 689 -30.63 -5.17 -15.46
CA SER A 689 -29.25 -4.92 -15.87
C SER A 689 -28.67 -6.23 -16.43
N ALA A 690 -27.89 -6.15 -17.50
CA ALA A 690 -27.17 -7.29 -18.05
C ALA A 690 -25.81 -6.85 -18.57
N GLY A 691 -24.86 -7.78 -18.62
CA GLY A 691 -23.52 -7.42 -19.01
C GLY A 691 -22.57 -8.59 -19.15
N GLY A 692 -21.32 -8.23 -19.42
CA GLY A 692 -20.23 -9.16 -19.58
C GLY A 692 -18.97 -8.62 -18.93
N GLY A 693 -18.00 -9.50 -18.69
CA GLY A 693 -16.74 -9.09 -18.09
C GLY A 693 -15.64 -10.12 -18.16
N LEU A 694 -14.48 -9.73 -17.66
CA LEU A 694 -13.28 -10.56 -17.54
C LEU A 694 -12.89 -10.71 -16.07
N ARG A 695 -12.37 -11.88 -15.71
CA ARG A 695 -11.87 -12.20 -14.38
C ARG A 695 -10.46 -12.76 -14.51
N PHE A 696 -9.49 -12.06 -13.94
CA PHE A 696 -8.12 -12.52 -13.83
C PHE A 696 -7.88 -13.09 -12.43
N ILE A 697 -7.72 -14.41 -12.33
CA ILE A 697 -7.58 -15.14 -11.06
C ILE A 697 -6.15 -14.97 -10.54
N LEU A 698 -6.02 -14.34 -9.36
CA LEU A 698 -4.76 -14.20 -8.64
C LEU A 698 -4.38 -15.51 -7.92
N GLY A 699 -3.15 -15.61 -7.44
CA GLY A 699 -2.61 -16.85 -6.83
C GLY A 699 -3.50 -17.45 -5.74
N ALA A 700 -3.96 -16.63 -4.79
CA ALA A 700 -4.86 -17.03 -3.70
C ALA A 700 -6.33 -17.28 -4.14
N GLY A 701 -6.61 -17.29 -5.45
CA GLY A 701 -7.94 -17.54 -6.02
C GLY A 701 -8.83 -16.31 -6.14
N ALA A 702 -8.43 -15.14 -5.64
CA ALA A 702 -9.21 -13.90 -5.77
C ALA A 702 -9.22 -13.39 -7.23
N PRO A 703 -10.39 -13.09 -7.84
CA PRO A 703 -10.43 -12.49 -9.17
C PRO A 703 -10.22 -10.96 -9.12
N ILE A 704 -9.40 -10.42 -10.03
CA ILE A 704 -9.57 -9.04 -10.51
C ILE A 704 -10.66 -9.08 -11.58
N ARG A 705 -11.73 -8.35 -11.37
CA ARG A 705 -12.93 -8.33 -12.19
C ARG A 705 -13.02 -7.03 -12.97
N VAL A 706 -13.28 -7.12 -14.28
CA VAL A 706 -13.66 -6.00 -15.14
C VAL A 706 -15.02 -6.29 -15.73
N ASP A 707 -16.06 -5.56 -15.32
CA ASP A 707 -17.44 -5.73 -15.77
C ASP A 707 -17.91 -4.50 -16.55
N LEU A 708 -18.59 -4.74 -17.66
CA LEU A 708 -19.40 -3.76 -18.37
C LEU A 708 -20.86 -4.21 -18.28
N ALA A 709 -21.69 -3.41 -17.61
CA ALA A 709 -23.10 -3.67 -17.42
C ALA A 709 -23.94 -2.58 -18.08
N HIS A 710 -25.01 -2.97 -18.75
CA HIS A 710 -25.98 -2.07 -19.34
C HIS A 710 -27.34 -2.26 -18.68
N GLY A 711 -27.96 -1.17 -18.27
CA GLY A 711 -29.34 -1.12 -17.78
C GLY A 711 -30.13 -0.04 -18.50
N ARG A 712 -31.45 0.04 -18.23
CA ARG A 712 -32.34 1.00 -18.89
C ARG A 712 -31.92 2.48 -18.74
N ARG A 713 -31.08 2.78 -17.75
CA ARG A 713 -30.68 4.14 -17.38
C ARG A 713 -29.20 4.46 -17.60
N GLY A 714 -28.43 3.53 -18.19
CA GLY A 714 -27.03 3.77 -18.50
C GLY A 714 -26.17 2.53 -18.49
N THR A 715 -24.86 2.77 -18.55
CA THR A 715 -23.84 1.73 -18.59
C THR A 715 -22.87 1.93 -17.42
N GLY A 716 -22.63 0.87 -16.65
CA GLY A 716 -21.65 0.84 -15.57
C GLY A 716 -20.40 0.08 -16.01
N LEU A 717 -19.23 0.69 -15.84
CA LEU A 717 -17.92 0.04 -15.98
C LEU A 717 -17.29 -0.11 -14.60
N TYR A 718 -16.96 -1.32 -14.22
CA TYR A 718 -16.34 -1.62 -12.93
C TYR A 718 -15.06 -2.41 -13.11
N MET A 719 -13.99 -1.99 -12.47
CA MET A 719 -12.79 -2.79 -12.23
C MET A 719 -12.68 -2.97 -10.71
N THR A 720 -12.81 -4.18 -10.18
CA THR A 720 -12.82 -4.44 -8.72
C THR A 720 -12.14 -5.75 -8.36
N ILE A 721 -11.75 -5.95 -7.10
CA ILE A 721 -11.33 -7.26 -6.58
C ILE A 721 -12.55 -8.02 -6.05
N GLY A 722 -12.58 -9.33 -6.30
CA GLY A 722 -13.64 -10.23 -5.86
C GLY A 722 -14.79 -10.36 -6.85
N HIS A 723 -15.59 -11.40 -6.65
CA HIS A 723 -16.88 -11.58 -7.33
C HIS A 723 -17.96 -10.71 -6.66
N PRO A 724 -19.04 -10.34 -7.37
CA PRO A 724 -20.15 -9.60 -6.76
C PRO A 724 -20.86 -10.39 -5.65
N PHE A 725 -20.82 -11.73 -5.73
CA PHE A 725 -21.42 -12.66 -4.77
C PHE A 725 -20.71 -14.02 -4.76
#